data_AF-A0A424QXS9-F1
#
_entry.id   AF-A0A424QXS9-F1
#
_cell.length_a   1.000
_cell.length_b   1.000
_cell.length_c   1.000
_cell.angle_alpha   90.00
_cell.angle_beta   90.00
_cell.angle_gamma   90.00
#
_symmetry.space_group_name_H-M   'P 1'
#
loop_
_entity.id
_entity.type
_entity.pdbx_description
1 polymer ?
#
loop_
_entity_poly.entity_id
_entity_poly.type
_entity_poly.pdbx_seq_one_letter_code
_entity_poly.pdbx_strand_id
1 'polypeptide(L)'
;MQPYLDGFNTANGFTVDTFTGASWFVIPGASADAIAGDDNRVLVAQLTTDGIITVVLNAQYDDATGSTSTAIGLTATFPELAAGCTDATACNYDGDAEADDGSCVFPADACDDGDSLTINDAYDSACACAGEAVVEGCTDASACNYAAAANTDDGSCFSVGDACDDGDASTGGDVIGDDCQCAGFDIVFGCTDSSACNYDSAAEQSDGSCVYPGDPCDDGFSNTIDDVYQIDCSCSGTLVPTGPAGIEVEEYATSEYGTTYRVYATFDAPTNELIAVYGTVSETQNAPLSVLSTTGFYNTELGSNFGEFINPAFFSTFPEVEYDSWFTIGTENTNGDGGVGSVGLEPYLEGFNSGNGFTVDTFLGASWFVVPGSNSDAIAGDDNKVLVAQLTTDGVATLVMNFQYDDLEGNSYNTDGLTVTFPEVPSGCTDAMACNYDAEAEVNDGSCAYPGDACDDGDAMTINDAYTDTCGCAGDAVVEGCTDATACNYDAAANVDDGSCAQLDECGVCGGNGIPDGACGCDGNGPDEYYDCDGNCLNDTDADGVCDELEIAGCQDAAACNYNADATDNDNSCTYPDELYNCDGTCVNDINQNGLCDELEVFGCTSETADNYDPEALTDNGTCLWLDGLVESLSYEVYAEDGISGMTTYRLYANFASNDVEVTAVYGTEASPWQLVPSTSFYQDEVGTAFASGINPAFFAVVPSLEYDSWLAIGAAPGEDDQSNSVGMDAFTPAFEAGGALDVNTFLGGSLFLIPGTSTQAVPVDGKVLLAQVTTDGLTDALVNIQLRDANDETFEVAGLSLTFPQVEVTGAGCTDPAANNYDPGALLDDGTCEYPEPSYTGLTYELIAEDLPEAGMRTFRVYANFSNPNDQLTAVFAQDGNPMSIASSTSFYQNAIGGAFASEINPFADMVDPDVVYDSWFTIGGENSDLNLSTVGTDVAAAAFETGGAFEVNNSLGASWFVLPDTEPLAFPDDNGQVLIAQLTTTGQVNLLVNLQYRAQNGENPQVLNEALVFPDIALGCTDASACNYDAEAEADDGTCTYPADYYDCDGACLNDTDSDGVCDELEVPGCADPDADNYNADATDDDGSCEFEGCTFPTACNYDPTANTDDGSCTFPETFYDCDGNCLQDDDGDGICNQLEVPGCTDTEAQNYDAAATDDDGSCEYPGCTNPDAENYDPGANVDDGSCIAGGCTYANATNYDSAASYDDGSCTIAGCTDEGANNQ
;
A
#
# COMPACT_ATOMS: atom_id res chain seq x y z
N MET A 1 12.23 7.89 -4.05
CA MET A 1 11.40 7.73 -2.83
C MET A 1 10.61 6.41 -2.83
N GLN A 2 10.13 5.95 -3.99
CA GLN A 2 9.18 4.82 -4.10
C GLN A 2 9.49 3.58 -3.23
N PRO A 3 10.71 3.00 -3.21
CA PRO A 3 10.99 1.81 -2.41
C PRO A 3 10.80 2.00 -0.89
N TYR A 4 10.98 3.24 -0.41
CA TYR A 4 10.77 3.60 1.00
C TYR A 4 9.29 3.84 1.31
N LEU A 5 8.54 4.37 0.34
CA LEU A 5 7.09 4.56 0.46
C LEU A 5 6.36 3.22 0.42
N ASP A 6 6.83 2.26 -0.37
CA ASP A 6 6.30 0.91 -0.41
C ASP A 6 6.49 0.20 0.94
N GLY A 7 7.63 0.42 1.61
CA GLY A 7 7.88 -0.02 2.99
C GLY A 7 7.04 0.71 4.05
N PHE A 8 6.79 2.01 3.86
CA PHE A 8 5.93 2.82 4.72
C PHE A 8 4.46 2.38 4.66
N ASN A 9 3.97 2.12 3.45
CA ASN A 9 2.59 1.69 3.18
C ASN A 9 2.30 0.25 3.67
N THR A 10 3.32 -0.50 4.08
CA THR A 10 3.21 -1.84 4.70
C THR A 10 3.38 -1.81 6.23
N ALA A 11 3.09 -0.66 6.85
CA ALA A 11 3.02 -0.40 8.30
C ALA A 11 4.35 -0.37 9.07
N ASN A 12 5.49 -0.19 8.38
CA ASN A 12 6.79 0.04 9.02
C ASN A 12 7.25 1.50 8.85
N GLY A 13 7.92 2.06 9.84
CA GLY A 13 8.70 3.28 9.63
C GLY A 13 9.83 3.02 8.61
N PHE A 14 10.31 4.06 7.94
CA PHE A 14 11.44 3.95 7.03
C PHE A 14 12.57 4.90 7.44
N THR A 15 13.79 4.54 7.06
CA THR A 15 14.97 5.40 7.15
C THR A 15 15.60 5.43 5.76
N VAL A 16 15.91 6.63 5.26
CA VAL A 16 16.63 6.80 3.99
C VAL A 16 18.10 7.03 4.32
N ASP A 17 18.89 5.98 4.22
CA ASP A 17 20.33 5.98 4.50
C ASP A 17 21.18 5.62 3.26
N THR A 18 20.57 5.53 2.08
CA THR A 18 21.27 5.19 0.83
C THR A 18 21.98 6.38 0.20
N PHE A 19 23.06 6.07 -0.51
CA PHE A 19 23.89 7.04 -1.25
C PHE A 19 23.13 7.83 -2.32
N THR A 20 22.15 7.21 -2.99
CA THR A 20 21.26 7.88 -3.95
C THR A 20 20.30 8.87 -3.29
N GLY A 21 20.15 8.80 -1.95
CA GLY A 21 19.15 9.53 -1.19
C GLY A 21 17.73 9.24 -1.65
N ALA A 22 16.78 9.94 -1.04
CA ALA A 22 15.42 10.00 -1.53
C ALA A 22 14.81 11.32 -1.07
N SER A 23 14.13 12.01 -1.98
CA SER A 23 13.39 13.22 -1.67
C SER A 23 12.03 13.16 -2.35
N TRP A 24 11.06 13.82 -1.72
CA TRP A 24 9.89 14.33 -2.39
C TRP A 24 10.04 15.85 -2.43
N PHE A 25 9.71 16.46 -3.56
CA PHE A 25 9.85 17.89 -3.74
C PHE A 25 8.63 18.46 -4.46
N VAL A 26 8.47 19.76 -4.34
CA VAL A 26 7.54 20.53 -5.14
C VAL A 26 8.34 21.51 -5.97
N ILE A 27 7.93 21.73 -7.22
CA ILE A 27 8.60 22.70 -8.08
C ILE A 27 8.39 24.10 -7.49
N PRO A 28 9.44 24.94 -7.36
CA PRO A 28 9.31 26.29 -6.80
C PRO A 28 8.21 27.09 -7.51
N GLY A 29 7.20 27.52 -6.74
CA GLY A 29 6.04 28.26 -7.25
C GLY A 29 4.90 27.41 -7.83
N ALA A 30 5.02 26.08 -7.84
CA ALA A 30 3.97 25.17 -8.33
C ALA A 30 2.91 24.80 -7.26
N SER A 31 3.15 25.09 -5.97
CA SER A 31 2.16 24.96 -4.90
C SER A 31 2.20 26.17 -3.97
N ALA A 32 1.05 26.79 -3.73
CA ALA A 32 0.90 27.87 -2.77
C ALA A 32 1.00 27.36 -1.32
N ASP A 33 0.64 26.10 -1.07
CA ASP A 33 0.67 25.48 0.26
C ASP A 33 2.08 25.07 0.71
N ALA A 34 3.03 25.05 -0.23
CA ALA A 34 4.45 24.90 0.07
C ALA A 34 5.10 26.22 0.55
N ILE A 35 4.36 27.33 0.55
CA ILE A 35 4.76 28.60 1.15
C ILE A 35 4.22 28.63 2.58
N ALA A 36 5.09 28.82 3.56
CA ALA A 36 4.67 28.93 4.95
C ALA A 36 3.64 30.05 5.13
N GLY A 37 2.46 29.70 5.64
CA GLY A 37 1.35 30.64 5.87
C GLY A 37 1.62 31.62 7.02
N ASP A 38 0.59 32.35 7.46
CA ASP A 38 0.69 33.36 8.53
C ASP A 38 1.15 32.78 9.89
N ASP A 39 1.07 31.47 10.09
CA ASP A 39 1.54 30.74 11.26
C ASP A 39 2.95 30.16 11.11
N ASN A 40 3.65 30.46 10.01
CA ASN A 40 4.98 29.98 9.64
C ASN A 40 5.10 28.45 9.55
N ARG A 41 4.03 27.73 9.19
CA ARG A 41 4.04 26.26 9.05
C ARG A 41 3.69 25.82 7.63
N VAL A 42 4.20 24.64 7.27
CA VAL A 42 3.88 23.89 6.05
C VAL A 42 3.59 22.45 6.47
N LEU A 43 2.48 21.88 6.00
CA LEU A 43 2.16 20.48 6.24
C LEU A 43 3.06 19.59 5.39
N VAL A 44 3.79 18.67 6.02
CA VAL A 44 4.73 17.77 5.32
C VAL A 44 4.36 16.28 5.39
N ALA A 45 3.56 15.87 6.38
CA ALA A 45 3.02 14.51 6.51
C ALA A 45 1.83 14.49 7.49
N GLN A 46 0.92 13.54 7.30
CA GLN A 46 -0.09 13.14 8.28
C GLN A 46 0.15 11.65 8.60
N LEU A 47 0.23 11.33 9.89
CA LEU A 47 0.60 9.99 10.36
C LEU A 47 -0.43 9.50 11.37
N THR A 48 -0.89 8.25 11.21
CA THR A 48 -1.85 7.59 12.11
C THR A 48 -1.18 6.34 12.69
N THR A 49 -1.22 6.15 14.00
CA THR A 49 -0.63 5.01 14.71
C THR A 49 -1.39 4.74 16.01
N ASP A 50 -1.25 3.53 16.56
CA ASP A 50 -1.65 3.14 17.92
C ASP A 50 -0.48 3.21 18.93
N GLY A 51 0.73 3.58 18.49
CA GLY A 51 1.95 3.64 19.30
C GLY A 51 2.61 5.01 19.32
N ILE A 52 3.84 5.08 19.85
CA ILE A 52 4.63 6.33 19.86
C ILE A 52 5.44 6.43 18.56
N ILE A 53 5.11 7.39 17.69
CA ILE A 53 5.90 7.74 16.50
C ILE A 53 7.03 8.68 16.90
N THR A 54 8.20 8.53 16.28
CA THR A 54 9.22 9.59 16.18
C THR A 54 9.59 9.83 14.72
N VAL A 55 9.61 11.08 14.28
CA VAL A 55 9.89 11.50 12.90
C VAL A 55 11.18 12.31 12.87
N VAL A 56 12.07 12.06 11.90
CA VAL A 56 13.26 12.87 11.61
C VAL A 56 13.29 13.24 10.12
N LEU A 57 13.36 14.53 9.78
CA LEU A 57 13.30 15.02 8.39
C LEU A 57 14.43 16.00 8.03
N ASN A 58 14.81 15.98 6.75
CA ASN A 58 15.67 17.00 6.12
C ASN A 58 14.83 17.75 5.09
N ALA A 59 14.94 19.08 5.04
CA ALA A 59 14.12 19.94 4.18
C ALA A 59 14.98 20.94 3.39
N GLN A 60 14.66 21.13 2.11
CA GLN A 60 15.13 22.26 1.30
C GLN A 60 13.99 23.27 1.16
N TYR A 61 14.27 24.56 1.28
CA TYR A 61 13.27 25.62 1.15
C TYR A 61 13.87 26.88 0.51
N ASP A 62 13.06 27.59 -0.25
CA ASP A 62 13.45 28.88 -0.82
C ASP A 62 13.05 30.02 0.10
N ASP A 63 13.94 31.00 0.27
CA ASP A 63 13.57 32.26 0.92
C ASP A 63 12.74 33.17 0.00
N ALA A 64 12.20 34.27 0.54
CA ALA A 64 11.39 35.23 -0.21
C ALA A 64 12.12 35.91 -1.40
N THR A 65 13.43 35.69 -1.57
CA THR A 65 14.24 36.18 -2.68
C THR A 65 14.53 35.11 -3.73
N GLY A 66 14.07 33.87 -3.52
CA GLY A 66 14.31 32.72 -4.38
C GLY A 66 15.68 32.07 -4.15
N SER A 67 16.30 32.26 -2.99
CA SER A 67 17.53 31.57 -2.60
C SER A 67 17.20 30.31 -1.82
N THR A 68 17.62 29.17 -2.36
CA THR A 68 17.43 27.85 -1.74
C THR A 68 18.36 27.64 -0.55
N SER A 69 17.79 27.20 0.57
CA SER A 69 18.46 26.86 1.83
C SER A 69 18.08 25.44 2.28
N THR A 70 18.89 24.85 3.15
CA THR A 70 18.73 23.47 3.64
C THR A 70 18.69 23.42 5.17
N ALA A 71 17.79 22.60 5.72
CA ALA A 71 17.72 22.22 7.13
C ALA A 71 17.80 20.69 7.25
N ILE A 72 18.57 20.19 8.21
CA ILE A 72 18.85 18.76 8.37
C ILE A 72 18.53 18.37 9.82
N GLY A 73 17.84 17.25 10.05
CA GLY A 73 17.60 16.66 11.37
C GLY A 73 16.44 17.25 12.18
N LEU A 74 15.32 17.60 11.54
CA LEU A 74 14.11 18.09 12.22
C LEU A 74 13.36 16.92 12.88
N THR A 75 13.15 16.94 14.21
CA THR A 75 12.60 15.79 14.98
C THR A 75 11.26 16.09 15.68
N ALA A 76 10.31 15.12 15.71
CA ALA A 76 9.02 15.20 16.45
C ALA A 76 8.48 13.82 16.93
N THR A 77 7.67 13.74 18.02
CA THR A 77 7.16 12.48 18.63
C THR A 77 5.67 12.54 19.09
N PHE A 78 4.83 11.49 18.91
CA PHE A 78 3.35 11.46 19.20
C PHE A 78 2.79 10.04 19.54
N PRO A 79 1.71 9.79 20.33
CA PRO A 79 0.88 10.72 21.14
C PRO A 79 1.37 10.86 22.59
N GLU A 80 0.89 11.90 23.27
CA GLU A 80 1.13 12.17 24.70
C GLU A 80 0.01 11.49 25.53
N LEU A 81 0.31 10.44 26.30
CA LEU A 81 -0.68 9.72 27.13
C LEU A 81 -1.00 10.49 28.43
N ALA A 82 -2.28 10.54 28.83
CA ALA A 82 -2.71 11.13 30.10
C ALA A 82 -2.54 10.13 31.26
N ALA A 83 -1.73 10.48 32.26
CA ALA A 83 -1.42 9.64 33.41
C ALA A 83 -2.07 10.20 34.70
N GLY A 84 -2.60 9.33 35.58
CA GLY A 84 -3.29 9.72 36.81
C GLY A 84 -3.71 8.53 37.69
N CYS A 85 -4.18 8.79 38.92
CA CYS A 85 -4.50 7.71 39.89
C CYS A 85 -5.70 6.86 39.45
N THR A 86 -5.49 5.56 39.21
CA THR A 86 -6.54 4.64 38.72
C THR A 86 -7.30 3.88 39.83
N ASP A 87 -6.95 4.07 41.11
CA ASP A 87 -7.60 3.37 42.24
C ASP A 87 -8.83 4.14 42.75
N ALA A 88 -10.03 3.66 42.42
CA ALA A 88 -11.32 4.23 42.79
C ALA A 88 -11.59 4.41 44.30
N THR A 89 -10.71 3.91 45.18
CA THR A 89 -10.80 4.10 46.64
C THR A 89 -9.92 5.22 47.17
N ALA A 90 -9.10 5.83 46.32
CA ALA A 90 -8.29 7.02 46.63
C ALA A 90 -9.13 8.31 46.54
N CYS A 91 -8.82 9.28 47.38
CA CYS A 91 -9.38 10.62 47.41
C CYS A 91 -9.10 11.45 46.14
N ASN A 92 -8.06 11.12 45.35
CA ASN A 92 -7.72 11.77 44.08
C ASN A 92 -7.79 10.79 42.89
N TYR A 93 -8.67 9.79 42.98
CA TYR A 93 -8.97 8.91 41.87
C TYR A 93 -9.41 9.70 40.63
N ASP A 94 -8.80 9.38 39.49
CA ASP A 94 -9.13 9.91 38.17
C ASP A 94 -9.70 8.78 37.30
N GLY A 95 -10.94 8.95 36.87
CA GLY A 95 -11.66 7.97 36.05
C GLY A 95 -11.26 7.97 34.58
N ASP A 96 -10.61 9.04 34.11
CA ASP A 96 -10.18 9.21 32.72
C ASP A 96 -8.70 8.78 32.53
N ALA A 97 -8.00 8.44 33.62
CA ALA A 97 -6.61 8.01 33.58
C ALA A 97 -6.48 6.57 33.04
N GLU A 98 -5.73 6.42 31.94
CA GLU A 98 -5.49 5.12 31.28
C GLU A 98 -4.25 4.38 31.83
N ALA A 99 -3.41 5.07 32.62
CA ALA A 99 -2.25 4.50 33.31
C ALA A 99 -2.01 5.14 34.69
N ASP A 100 -1.82 4.29 35.71
CA ASP A 100 -1.54 4.70 37.09
C ASP A 100 -0.12 5.25 37.23
N ASP A 101 -0.03 6.56 37.49
CA ASP A 101 1.24 7.25 37.72
C ASP A 101 1.74 7.15 39.17
N GLY A 102 1.02 6.41 40.03
CA GLY A 102 1.35 6.22 41.44
C GLY A 102 0.90 7.37 42.35
N SER A 103 0.07 8.29 41.84
CA SER A 103 -0.36 9.49 42.58
C SER A 103 -1.49 9.26 43.60
N CYS A 104 -2.02 8.04 43.77
CA CYS A 104 -3.17 7.75 44.63
C CYS A 104 -3.00 8.08 46.14
N VAL A 105 -3.94 8.85 46.71
CA VAL A 105 -3.96 9.30 48.12
C VAL A 105 -5.25 8.88 48.82
N PHE A 106 -5.23 8.37 50.05
CA PHE A 106 -6.38 7.77 50.74
C PHE A 106 -6.81 8.53 52.02
N PRO A 107 -8.05 8.32 52.53
CA PRO A 107 -8.47 8.89 53.81
C PRO A 107 -7.56 8.45 54.97
N ALA A 108 -7.18 9.42 55.82
CA ALA A 108 -6.15 9.38 56.87
C ALA A 108 -4.70 9.51 56.40
N ASP A 109 -4.46 9.63 55.09
CA ASP A 109 -3.17 10.06 54.60
C ASP A 109 -2.94 11.54 54.94
N ALA A 110 -1.69 11.86 55.22
CA ALA A 110 -1.29 13.20 55.57
C ALA A 110 -1.57 14.13 54.39
N CYS A 111 -2.04 15.32 54.71
CA CYS A 111 -2.33 16.35 53.73
C CYS A 111 -1.88 17.68 54.29
N ASP A 112 -1.85 18.72 53.46
CA ASP A 112 -1.58 20.09 53.90
C ASP A 112 -2.83 20.90 53.58
N ASP A 113 -3.47 21.49 54.60
CA ASP A 113 -4.69 22.27 54.39
C ASP A 113 -4.39 23.70 53.90
N GLY A 114 -3.10 24.01 53.71
CA GLY A 114 -2.59 25.31 53.28
C GLY A 114 -2.47 26.33 54.40
N ASP A 115 -2.88 26.01 55.64
CA ASP A 115 -2.64 26.86 56.81
C ASP A 115 -1.31 26.47 57.49
N SER A 116 -0.23 27.10 57.04
CA SER A 116 1.13 26.95 57.60
C SER A 116 1.29 27.20 59.11
N LEU A 117 0.22 27.59 59.82
CA LEU A 117 0.21 27.73 61.27
C LEU A 117 -0.33 26.51 62.00
N THR A 118 -0.85 25.49 61.31
CA THR A 118 -1.33 24.22 61.85
C THR A 118 -0.37 23.06 61.58
N ILE A 119 -0.39 22.02 62.43
CA ILE A 119 0.33 20.76 62.23
C ILE A 119 -0.58 19.56 62.51
N ASN A 120 -0.17 18.41 61.94
CA ASN A 120 -0.87 17.12 61.92
C ASN A 120 -2.15 17.13 61.07
N ASP A 121 -2.05 17.76 59.91
CA ASP A 121 -3.10 17.85 58.91
C ASP A 121 -3.23 16.49 58.20
N ALA A 122 -4.44 15.94 58.15
CA ALA A 122 -4.70 14.64 57.52
C ALA A 122 -6.06 14.64 56.86
N TYR A 123 -6.17 13.97 55.70
CA TYR A 123 -7.41 13.85 54.97
C TYR A 123 -8.38 13.08 55.84
N ASP A 124 -9.50 13.71 56.20
CA ASP A 124 -10.49 13.02 57.00
C ASP A 124 -11.25 11.99 56.15
N SER A 125 -12.18 11.26 56.78
CA SER A 125 -12.98 10.24 56.08
C SER A 125 -13.91 10.80 54.99
N ALA A 126 -13.94 12.12 54.79
CA ALA A 126 -14.65 12.81 53.71
C ALA A 126 -13.67 13.49 52.72
N CYS A 127 -12.37 13.16 52.79
CA CYS A 127 -11.28 13.69 51.96
C CYS A 127 -11.06 15.21 52.09
N ALA A 128 -11.32 15.80 53.27
CA ALA A 128 -10.96 17.19 53.56
C ALA A 128 -9.76 17.27 54.51
N CYS A 129 -8.84 18.19 54.23
CA CYS A 129 -7.61 18.40 55.01
C CYS A 129 -7.78 19.46 56.11
N ALA A 130 -7.34 19.21 57.36
CA ALA A 130 -7.35 20.21 58.47
C ALA A 130 -6.41 19.90 59.68
N GLY A 131 -5.84 20.91 60.40
CA GLY A 131 -5.06 20.68 61.66
C GLY A 131 -5.00 21.75 62.81
N GLU A 132 -4.00 21.66 63.73
CA GLU A 132 -3.86 22.44 65.01
C GLU A 132 -2.55 23.28 65.18
N ALA A 133 -2.56 24.45 65.87
CA ALA A 133 -1.49 25.47 65.77
C ALA A 133 -0.22 25.45 66.69
N VAL A 134 0.95 25.89 66.17
CA VAL A 134 2.33 25.53 66.68
C VAL A 134 3.30 26.66 67.13
N VAL A 135 4.14 26.39 68.17
CA VAL A 135 5.32 27.22 68.59
C VAL A 135 6.55 26.35 68.95
N GLU A 136 7.58 26.38 68.11
CA GLU A 136 8.71 25.44 68.07
C GLU A 136 10.00 25.86 68.84
N GLY A 137 10.72 24.89 69.42
CA GLY A 137 12.05 25.01 70.05
C GLY A 137 12.40 23.95 71.13
N CYS A 138 13.69 23.63 71.34
CA CYS A 138 14.11 22.61 72.34
C CYS A 138 13.54 22.84 73.75
N THR A 139 12.72 21.90 74.25
CA THR A 139 12.01 22.05 75.53
C THR A 139 12.70 21.42 76.75
N ASP A 140 13.83 20.71 76.57
CA ASP A 140 14.57 20.02 77.64
C ASP A 140 15.69 20.88 78.26
N ALA A 141 15.54 21.26 79.53
CA ALA A 141 16.46 22.13 80.27
C ALA A 141 17.89 21.59 80.50
N SER A 142 18.16 20.33 80.15
CA SER A 142 19.47 19.69 80.26
C SER A 142 20.22 19.55 78.94
N ALA A 143 19.60 19.84 77.79
CA ALA A 143 20.23 19.81 76.47
C ALA A 143 21.20 21.00 76.26
N CYS A 144 22.21 20.84 75.40
CA CYS A 144 23.20 21.87 75.10
C CYS A 144 22.56 23.15 74.46
N ASN A 145 21.33 23.08 73.91
CA ASN A 145 20.62 24.19 73.23
C ASN A 145 19.16 24.47 73.68
N TYR A 146 18.82 24.24 74.96
CA TYR A 146 17.48 24.48 75.54
C TYR A 146 16.86 25.90 75.36
N ALA A 147 15.56 25.96 75.03
CA ALA A 147 14.73 27.16 74.89
C ALA A 147 13.42 27.13 75.73
N ALA A 148 13.25 28.10 76.63
CA ALA A 148 12.18 28.05 77.65
C ALA A 148 10.76 28.51 77.20
N ALA A 149 10.54 28.84 75.92
CA ALA A 149 9.27 29.41 75.42
C ALA A 149 8.53 28.52 74.39
N ALA A 150 9.12 27.40 73.98
CA ALA A 150 8.56 26.48 73.01
C ALA A 150 7.50 25.54 73.63
N ASN A 151 6.45 25.24 72.86
CA ASN A 151 5.35 24.33 73.25
C ASN A 151 5.23 23.09 72.34
N THR A 152 5.91 23.13 71.21
CA THR A 152 6.29 21.98 70.41
C THR A 152 7.81 21.95 70.39
N ASP A 153 8.38 20.76 70.59
CA ASP A 153 9.81 20.54 70.56
C ASP A 153 10.19 20.33 69.10
N ASP A 154 11.03 21.20 68.55
CA ASP A 154 11.44 21.16 67.14
C ASP A 154 12.48 20.06 66.87
N GLY A 155 12.61 19.14 67.81
CA GLY A 155 13.61 18.08 67.81
C GLY A 155 15.03 18.61 68.00
N SER A 156 15.21 19.92 68.25
CA SER A 156 16.55 20.49 68.27
C SER A 156 17.34 20.10 69.52
N CYS A 157 16.73 19.52 70.57
CA CYS A 157 17.42 19.18 71.81
C CYS A 157 18.53 18.13 71.64
N PHE A 158 19.80 18.51 71.86
CA PHE A 158 20.92 17.56 71.83
C PHE A 158 21.80 17.58 73.09
N SER A 159 22.30 16.40 73.48
CA SER A 159 23.17 16.16 74.64
C SER A 159 24.49 15.49 74.23
N VAL A 160 25.51 15.59 75.08
CA VAL A 160 26.80 14.92 74.84
C VAL A 160 26.61 13.40 74.74
N GLY A 161 27.02 12.82 73.61
CA GLY A 161 26.87 11.41 73.26
C GLY A 161 25.66 11.08 72.38
N ASP A 162 24.80 12.06 72.07
CA ASP A 162 23.70 11.89 71.11
C ASP A 162 24.25 11.89 69.69
N ALA A 163 23.62 11.11 68.81
CA ALA A 163 23.91 11.19 67.38
C ALA A 163 23.54 12.58 66.87
N CYS A 164 24.37 13.14 66.01
CA CYS A 164 24.16 14.44 65.41
C CYS A 164 24.53 14.37 63.93
N ASP A 165 24.49 15.48 63.22
CA ASP A 165 24.96 15.58 61.84
C ASP A 165 25.77 16.88 61.81
N ASP A 166 27.07 16.79 61.52
CA ASP A 166 27.96 17.96 61.51
C ASP A 166 27.82 18.83 60.25
N GLY A 167 26.91 18.44 59.35
CA GLY A 167 26.63 19.12 58.08
C GLY A 167 27.62 18.76 56.98
N ASP A 168 28.53 17.81 57.22
CA ASP A 168 29.39 17.21 56.21
C ASP A 168 28.82 15.85 55.79
N ALA A 169 28.07 15.86 54.68
CA ALA A 169 27.41 14.68 54.10
C ALA A 169 28.37 13.54 53.69
N SER A 170 29.68 13.74 53.81
CA SER A 170 30.69 12.70 53.59
C SER A 170 31.04 11.91 54.86
N THR A 171 30.44 12.22 56.02
CA THR A 171 30.65 11.51 57.29
C THR A 171 29.37 10.85 57.82
N GLY A 172 29.53 9.83 58.66
CA GLY A 172 28.45 9.11 59.29
C GLY A 172 28.81 8.53 60.65
N GLY A 173 27.76 8.18 61.40
CA GLY A 173 27.88 7.76 62.80
C GLY A 173 28.34 8.87 63.76
N ASP A 174 28.16 10.12 63.33
CA ASP A 174 28.33 11.38 64.03
C ASP A 174 27.72 11.39 65.42
N VAL A 175 28.51 11.79 66.41
CA VAL A 175 28.05 11.93 67.79
C VAL A 175 28.58 13.21 68.43
N ILE A 176 27.76 13.85 69.25
CA ILE A 176 28.12 15.06 69.98
C ILE A 176 29.23 14.73 70.99
N GLY A 177 30.42 15.29 70.80
CA GLY A 177 31.57 15.11 71.67
C GLY A 177 31.42 15.78 73.05
N ASP A 178 32.33 15.48 73.98
CA ASP A 178 32.35 16.03 75.35
C ASP A 178 32.44 17.57 75.42
N ASP A 179 32.68 18.24 74.30
CA ASP A 179 32.72 19.69 74.10
C ASP A 179 31.44 20.28 73.45
N CYS A 180 30.36 19.51 73.33
CA CYS A 180 29.10 19.85 72.63
C CYS A 180 29.31 20.24 71.14
N GLN A 181 30.26 19.63 70.43
CA GLN A 181 30.44 19.76 68.97
C GLN A 181 30.12 18.41 68.30
N CYS A 182 29.47 18.45 67.15
CA CYS A 182 29.18 17.26 66.34
C CYS A 182 30.38 16.93 65.43
N ALA A 183 30.74 15.64 65.31
CA ALA A 183 31.73 15.17 64.33
C ALA A 183 31.54 13.68 64.00
N GLY A 184 31.61 13.34 62.71
CA GLY A 184 31.45 12.00 62.12
C GLY A 184 32.70 11.19 61.80
N PHE A 185 32.50 9.99 61.25
CA PHE A 185 33.53 9.22 60.52
C PHE A 185 33.10 9.01 59.07
N ASP A 186 33.99 9.22 58.09
CA ASP A 186 33.66 9.26 56.66
C ASP A 186 32.80 8.05 56.17
N ILE A 187 31.60 8.30 55.59
CA ILE A 187 30.79 7.28 54.87
C ILE A 187 31.32 7.21 53.44
N VAL A 188 31.64 6.01 52.99
CA VAL A 188 31.93 5.75 51.57
C VAL A 188 30.62 5.35 50.89
N PHE A 189 30.13 6.21 50.02
CA PHE A 189 29.02 5.90 49.10
C PHE A 189 29.57 5.21 47.86
N GLY A 190 28.87 4.20 47.36
CA GLY A 190 29.24 3.45 46.17
C GLY A 190 28.48 2.13 46.09
N CYS A 191 28.61 1.42 44.97
CA CYS A 191 27.82 0.20 44.78
C CYS A 191 28.11 -0.88 45.83
N THR A 192 27.09 -1.30 46.60
CA THR A 192 27.23 -2.31 47.68
C THR A 192 26.99 -3.75 47.23
N ASP A 193 26.61 -3.98 45.96
CA ASP A 193 26.32 -5.32 45.43
C ASP A 193 27.59 -5.95 44.86
N SER A 194 28.07 -7.03 45.49
CA SER A 194 29.29 -7.75 45.07
C SER A 194 29.25 -8.39 43.68
N SER A 195 28.09 -8.43 43.02
CA SER A 195 27.94 -8.88 41.63
C SER A 195 27.94 -7.76 40.60
N ALA A 196 27.93 -6.49 41.03
CA ALA A 196 28.08 -5.33 40.17
C ALA A 196 29.56 -5.06 39.84
N CYS A 197 29.79 -4.50 38.67
CA CYS A 197 31.08 -4.19 38.10
C CYS A 197 31.81 -3.02 38.76
N ASN A 198 31.07 -2.05 39.28
CA ASN A 198 31.61 -0.97 40.09
C ASN A 198 31.41 -1.20 41.59
N TYR A 199 31.29 -2.47 42.02
CA TYR A 199 31.20 -2.83 43.43
C TYR A 199 32.36 -2.26 44.24
N ASP A 200 32.02 -1.44 45.23
CA ASP A 200 32.98 -0.94 46.21
C ASP A 200 32.83 -1.70 47.52
N SER A 201 33.83 -2.51 47.85
CA SER A 201 33.90 -3.24 49.11
C SER A 201 34.03 -2.36 50.36
N ALA A 202 34.34 -1.08 50.20
CA ALA A 202 34.37 -0.08 51.27
C ALA A 202 33.04 0.69 51.38
N ALA A 203 32.18 0.63 50.36
CA ALA A 203 30.91 1.33 50.39
C ALA A 203 29.96 0.71 51.42
N GLU A 204 29.43 1.55 52.31
CA GLU A 204 28.48 1.13 53.35
C GLU A 204 27.02 1.37 52.92
N GLN A 205 26.82 2.16 51.86
CA GLN A 205 25.50 2.54 51.35
C GLN A 205 25.55 2.74 49.82
N SER A 206 24.61 2.10 49.11
CA SER A 206 24.49 2.22 47.65
C SER A 206 23.88 3.56 47.30
N ASP A 207 24.57 4.31 46.44
CA ASP A 207 24.13 5.60 45.87
C ASP A 207 23.34 5.42 44.56
N GLY A 208 22.94 4.19 44.24
CA GLY A 208 22.26 3.85 43.00
C GLY A 208 23.20 3.65 41.82
N SER A 209 24.53 3.77 42.00
CA SER A 209 25.50 3.64 40.91
C SER A 209 25.77 2.20 40.45
N CYS A 210 25.16 1.16 41.04
CA CYS A 210 25.48 -0.23 40.72
C CYS A 210 25.27 -0.59 39.24
N VAL A 211 26.33 -1.03 38.57
CA VAL A 211 26.28 -1.47 37.17
C VAL A 211 26.61 -2.95 37.03
N TYR A 212 25.88 -3.70 36.21
CA TYR A 212 26.01 -5.15 36.06
C TYR A 212 26.51 -5.54 34.65
N PRO A 213 27.07 -6.76 34.47
CA PRO A 213 27.41 -7.25 33.14
C PRO A 213 26.18 -7.30 32.22
N GLY A 214 26.27 -6.63 31.07
CA GLY A 214 25.19 -6.44 30.09
C GLY A 214 24.53 -5.06 30.14
N ASP A 215 24.80 -4.25 31.18
CA ASP A 215 24.32 -2.86 31.23
C ASP A 215 25.13 -1.99 30.26
N PRO A 216 24.48 -1.00 29.61
CA PRO A 216 25.14 -0.10 28.70
C PRO A 216 26.19 0.73 29.45
N CYS A 217 27.31 0.94 28.79
CA CYS A 217 28.39 1.76 29.29
C CYS A 217 28.98 2.58 28.15
N ASP A 218 29.92 3.44 28.45
CA ASP A 218 30.72 4.15 27.45
C ASP A 218 32.16 3.82 27.82
N ASP A 219 32.86 3.08 26.96
CA ASP A 219 34.25 2.69 27.22
C ASP A 219 35.22 3.86 26.99
N GLY A 220 34.69 5.04 26.66
CA GLY A 220 35.41 6.28 26.42
C GLY A 220 36.00 6.35 25.02
N PHE A 221 35.75 5.36 24.18
CA PHE A 221 36.19 5.34 22.81
C PHE A 221 35.00 5.64 21.89
N SER A 222 35.07 6.77 21.17
CA SER A 222 34.03 7.16 20.20
C SER A 222 33.89 6.22 19.00
N ASN A 223 34.74 5.19 18.92
CA ASN A 223 34.81 4.24 17.83
C ASN A 223 34.32 2.83 18.21
N THR A 224 33.62 2.68 19.33
CA THR A 224 32.92 1.45 19.69
C THR A 224 31.42 1.70 19.69
N ILE A 225 30.66 0.72 19.21
CA ILE A 225 29.19 0.70 19.31
C ILE A 225 28.77 -0.49 20.17
N ASP A 226 27.58 -0.40 20.76
CA ASP A 226 27.03 -1.42 21.66
C ASP A 226 27.93 -1.70 22.87
N ASP A 227 28.48 -0.63 23.45
CA ASP A 227 29.29 -0.66 24.67
C ASP A 227 28.50 -1.23 25.85
N VAL A 228 28.94 -2.39 26.34
CA VAL A 228 28.33 -3.03 27.50
C VAL A 228 29.40 -3.49 28.49
N TYR A 229 29.04 -3.49 29.77
CA TYR A 229 29.89 -4.12 30.78
C TYR A 229 29.96 -5.61 30.51
N GLN A 230 31.17 -6.11 30.25
CA GLN A 230 31.45 -7.51 29.99
C GLN A 230 31.37 -8.32 31.30
N ILE A 231 31.40 -9.65 31.17
CA ILE A 231 31.31 -10.55 32.34
C ILE A 231 32.49 -10.41 33.32
N ASP A 232 33.59 -9.82 32.88
CA ASP A 232 34.76 -9.48 33.69
C ASP A 232 34.78 -8.01 34.14
N CYS A 233 33.68 -7.29 33.90
CA CYS A 233 33.47 -5.90 34.26
C CYS A 233 34.40 -4.89 33.57
N SER A 234 34.97 -5.28 32.43
CA SER A 234 35.46 -4.32 31.44
C SER A 234 34.26 -3.71 30.70
N CYS A 235 34.23 -2.40 30.54
CA CYS A 235 33.36 -1.77 29.56
C CYS A 235 34.05 -1.91 28.20
N SER A 236 33.37 -2.54 27.25
CA SER A 236 33.91 -2.76 25.90
C SER A 236 32.74 -2.95 24.96
N GLY A 237 32.69 -2.14 23.91
CA GLY A 237 31.80 -2.37 22.79
C GLY A 237 32.45 -3.13 21.64
N THR A 238 31.71 -3.20 20.55
CA THR A 238 32.19 -3.69 19.27
C THR A 238 32.91 -2.55 18.58
N LEU A 239 34.22 -2.68 18.37
CA LEU A 239 35.02 -1.72 17.60
C LEU A 239 34.41 -1.53 16.21
N VAL A 240 34.00 -0.30 15.93
CA VAL A 240 33.78 0.21 14.59
C VAL A 240 35.13 0.72 14.12
N PRO A 241 35.67 0.26 12.97
CA PRO A 241 36.86 0.86 12.41
C PRO A 241 36.53 2.26 11.87
N THR A 242 36.38 3.25 12.75
CA THR A 242 36.37 4.65 12.37
C THR A 242 37.80 5.13 12.20
N GLY A 243 37.99 6.10 11.32
CA GLY A 243 39.30 6.54 10.90
C GLY A 243 40.00 7.48 11.85
N PRO A 244 40.81 8.41 11.34
CA PRO A 244 41.39 9.39 12.23
C PRO A 244 40.26 10.15 12.97
N ALA A 245 40.26 10.08 14.30
CA ALA A 245 39.27 10.69 15.19
C ALA A 245 39.34 12.23 15.23
N GLY A 246 40.37 12.83 14.63
CA GLY A 246 40.56 14.28 14.65
C GLY A 246 41.91 14.75 14.13
N ILE A 247 42.13 16.06 14.26
CA ILE A 247 43.41 16.72 13.98
C ILE A 247 43.89 17.37 15.28
N GLU A 248 45.09 16.99 15.73
CA GLU A 248 45.74 17.61 16.88
C GLU A 248 46.88 18.53 16.43
N VAL A 249 47.05 19.66 17.12
CA VAL A 249 48.04 20.68 16.78
C VAL A 249 48.90 21.01 18.00
N GLU A 250 50.21 20.88 17.83
CA GLU A 250 51.19 21.16 18.88
C GLU A 250 52.08 22.35 18.51
N GLU A 251 52.31 23.28 19.45
CA GLU A 251 53.30 24.35 19.26
C GLU A 251 54.72 23.74 19.28
N TYR A 252 55.43 23.85 18.17
CA TYR A 252 56.80 23.36 18.04
C TYR A 252 57.84 24.41 18.49
N ALA A 253 57.70 25.64 18.00
CA ALA A 253 58.61 26.74 18.33
C ALA A 253 58.02 28.11 17.97
N THR A 254 58.44 29.15 18.67
CA THR A 254 58.14 30.55 18.32
C THR A 254 59.42 31.26 17.84
N SER A 255 59.36 31.96 16.69
CA SER A 255 60.50 32.64 16.06
C SER A 255 60.18 34.07 15.62
N GLU A 256 61.10 34.75 14.92
CA GLU A 256 60.82 36.05 14.30
C GLU A 256 59.91 35.97 13.07
N TYR A 257 59.65 34.75 12.57
CA TYR A 257 58.84 34.46 11.38
C TYR A 257 57.39 34.06 11.70
N GLY A 258 57.05 33.93 12.99
CA GLY A 258 55.77 33.42 13.47
C GLY A 258 55.94 32.25 14.44
N THR A 259 54.82 31.64 14.80
CA THR A 259 54.77 30.41 15.59
C THR A 259 54.67 29.22 14.64
N THR A 260 55.55 28.25 14.84
CA THR A 260 55.61 26.98 14.11
C THR A 260 54.81 25.94 14.86
N TYR A 261 53.85 25.33 14.17
CA TYR A 261 52.98 24.28 14.67
C TYR A 261 53.24 22.97 13.94
N ARG A 262 53.11 21.85 14.65
CA ARG A 262 53.04 20.50 14.07
C ARG A 262 51.60 20.01 14.11
N VAL A 263 51.14 19.49 12.99
CA VAL A 263 49.76 19.05 12.78
C VAL A 263 49.76 17.53 12.64
N TYR A 264 48.96 16.86 13.44
CA TYR A 264 48.87 15.41 13.54
C TYR A 264 47.45 14.94 13.21
N ALA A 265 47.32 13.89 12.43
CA ALA A 265 46.10 13.10 12.37
C ALA A 265 46.12 12.08 13.52
N THR A 266 45.06 12.03 14.31
CA THR A 266 44.94 11.14 15.47
C THR A 266 44.10 9.92 15.11
N PHE A 267 44.55 8.70 15.44
CA PHE A 267 43.88 7.44 15.11
C PHE A 267 43.44 6.69 16.36
N ASP A 268 42.39 5.89 16.24
CA ASP A 268 41.90 5.11 17.38
C ASP A 268 42.69 3.81 17.61
N ALA A 269 43.36 3.30 16.57
CA ALA A 269 44.25 2.15 16.70
C ALA A 269 45.72 2.50 16.34
N PRO A 270 46.69 2.05 17.15
CA PRO A 270 48.12 2.31 16.92
C PRO A 270 48.67 1.58 15.67
N THR A 271 47.87 0.68 15.10
CA THR A 271 48.22 -0.10 13.91
C THR A 271 47.72 0.51 12.60
N ASN A 272 46.88 1.55 12.63
CA ASN A 272 46.38 2.17 11.40
C ASN A 272 47.52 2.87 10.65
N GLU A 273 47.54 2.70 9.33
CA GLU A 273 48.50 3.33 8.42
C GLU A 273 47.81 4.44 7.62
N LEU A 274 48.26 5.69 7.77
CA LEU A 274 47.75 6.80 6.97
C LEU A 274 48.30 6.71 5.54
N ILE A 275 47.41 6.63 4.55
CA ILE A 275 47.78 6.44 3.15
C ILE A 275 47.79 7.76 2.38
N ALA A 276 46.77 8.60 2.54
CA ALA A 276 46.68 9.85 1.80
C ALA A 276 45.99 10.96 2.57
N VAL A 277 46.36 12.20 2.25
CA VAL A 277 45.56 13.40 2.53
C VAL A 277 45.09 13.94 1.19
N TYR A 278 43.78 14.10 1.02
CA TYR A 278 43.20 14.42 -0.27
C TYR A 278 42.13 15.51 -0.20
N GLY A 279 41.84 16.12 -1.35
CA GLY A 279 40.68 16.97 -1.55
C GLY A 279 40.08 16.74 -2.92
N THR A 280 38.76 16.59 -2.98
CA THR A 280 38.00 16.46 -4.22
C THR A 280 36.57 16.94 -3.99
N VAL A 281 36.00 17.62 -4.98
CA VAL A 281 34.60 18.05 -4.96
C VAL A 281 33.96 17.64 -6.28
N SER A 282 33.07 16.66 -6.22
CA SER A 282 32.24 16.17 -7.30
C SER A 282 30.76 16.19 -6.90
N GLU A 283 29.87 15.81 -7.82
CA GLU A 283 28.45 15.58 -7.51
C GLU A 283 28.23 14.45 -6.50
N THR A 284 29.22 13.56 -6.34
CA THR A 284 29.16 12.33 -5.53
C THR A 284 30.05 12.35 -4.28
N GLN A 285 31.03 13.25 -4.19
CA GLN A 285 31.98 13.34 -3.08
C GLN A 285 32.33 14.81 -2.82
N ASN A 286 31.97 15.31 -1.64
CA ASN A 286 32.21 16.70 -1.23
C ASN A 286 33.23 16.77 -0.09
N ALA A 287 34.51 16.56 -0.43
CA ALA A 287 35.62 16.51 0.51
C ALA A 287 36.66 17.59 0.16
N PRO A 288 36.39 18.89 0.39
CA PRO A 288 37.34 19.94 0.10
C PRO A 288 38.54 19.87 1.04
N LEU A 289 39.74 20.16 0.53
CA LEU A 289 40.96 20.28 1.33
C LEU A 289 41.37 21.74 1.40
N SER A 290 41.52 22.31 2.59
CA SER A 290 41.92 23.70 2.76
C SER A 290 43.00 23.87 3.82
N VAL A 291 43.97 24.73 3.53
CA VAL A 291 45.03 25.14 4.47
C VAL A 291 45.18 26.65 4.32
N LEU A 292 44.57 27.39 5.23
CA LEU A 292 44.46 28.85 5.17
C LEU A 292 45.09 29.51 6.40
N SER A 293 45.60 30.73 6.25
CA SER A 293 46.04 31.59 7.35
C SER A 293 45.63 33.04 7.10
N THR A 294 45.32 33.78 8.17
CA THR A 294 44.93 35.20 8.09
C THR A 294 46.07 36.13 7.64
N THR A 295 47.33 35.75 7.84
CA THR A 295 48.52 36.58 7.51
C THR A 295 49.45 35.92 6.49
N GLY A 296 49.35 34.59 6.31
CA GLY A 296 50.14 33.79 5.39
C GLY A 296 51.06 32.79 6.09
N PHE A 297 51.65 31.89 5.30
CA PHE A 297 52.61 30.89 5.78
C PHE A 297 54.05 31.31 5.50
N TYR A 298 54.96 30.94 6.39
CA TYR A 298 56.38 31.18 6.19
C TYR A 298 57.04 30.02 5.42
N ASN A 299 57.62 30.34 4.27
CA ASN A 299 58.43 29.44 3.46
C ASN A 299 59.76 30.09 3.07
N THR A 300 60.87 29.37 3.20
CA THR A 300 62.21 29.86 2.84
C THR A 300 62.67 29.35 1.48
N GLU A 301 63.55 30.09 0.80
CA GLU A 301 64.11 29.68 -0.50
C GLU A 301 64.92 28.37 -0.43
N LEU A 302 65.37 27.97 0.77
CA LEU A 302 66.09 26.72 1.03
C LEU A 302 65.18 25.60 1.56
N GLY A 303 63.87 25.86 1.59
CA GLY A 303 62.83 24.98 2.11
C GLY A 303 62.44 23.85 1.16
N SER A 304 61.38 23.13 1.52
CA SER A 304 60.81 22.08 0.69
C SER A 304 59.30 21.97 0.89
N ASN A 305 58.61 21.40 -0.10
CA ASN A 305 57.18 21.11 0.03
C ASN A 305 56.91 19.97 1.03
N PHE A 306 57.88 19.05 1.17
CA PHE A 306 57.73 17.85 1.96
C PHE A 306 58.81 17.71 3.03
N GLY A 307 58.39 17.31 4.24
CA GLY A 307 59.24 17.17 5.41
C GLY A 307 60.44 16.25 5.17
N GLU A 308 60.27 15.16 4.42
CA GLU A 308 61.34 14.18 4.14
C GLU A 308 62.60 14.79 3.47
N PHE A 309 62.48 15.96 2.82
CA PHE A 309 63.61 16.63 2.19
C PHE A 309 64.27 17.70 3.08
N ILE A 310 63.72 17.98 4.25
CA ILE A 310 64.33 18.86 5.24
C ILE A 310 65.50 18.14 5.90
N ASN A 311 66.69 18.73 5.80
CA ASN A 311 67.90 18.16 6.36
C ASN A 311 68.35 18.91 7.62
N PRO A 312 68.22 18.31 8.83
CA PRO A 312 68.54 18.99 10.09
C PRO A 312 70.00 19.42 10.21
N ALA A 313 70.92 18.85 9.42
CA ALA A 313 72.31 19.27 9.39
C ALA A 313 72.47 20.74 8.94
N PHE A 314 71.50 21.29 8.21
CA PHE A 314 71.53 22.68 7.74
C PHE A 314 71.10 23.70 8.80
N PHE A 315 70.37 23.33 9.86
CA PHE A 315 69.86 24.28 10.86
C PHE A 315 70.98 25.09 11.55
N SER A 316 72.15 24.49 11.72
CA SER A 316 73.32 25.19 12.30
C SER A 316 73.90 26.32 11.42
N THR A 317 73.63 26.28 10.12
CA THR A 317 74.18 27.22 9.12
C THR A 317 73.10 28.11 8.52
N PHE A 318 71.87 27.60 8.40
CA PHE A 318 70.66 28.27 7.91
C PHE A 318 69.52 28.00 8.91
N PRO A 319 69.48 28.71 10.06
CA PRO A 319 68.48 28.49 11.10
C PRO A 319 67.04 28.70 10.62
N GLU A 320 66.84 29.52 9.58
CA GLU A 320 65.54 29.78 8.97
C GLU A 320 64.87 28.54 8.38
N VAL A 321 65.63 27.51 8.00
CA VAL A 321 65.10 26.26 7.42
C VAL A 321 64.34 25.42 8.44
N GLU A 322 64.63 25.59 9.73
CA GLU A 322 63.93 24.88 10.82
C GLU A 322 62.44 25.27 10.91
N TYR A 323 62.12 26.51 10.51
CA TYR A 323 60.78 27.09 10.61
C TYR A 323 60.02 27.06 9.28
N ASP A 324 60.56 26.42 8.24
CA ASP A 324 59.88 26.28 6.95
C ASP A 324 58.54 25.53 7.11
N SER A 325 57.52 25.93 6.36
CA SER A 325 56.23 25.24 6.34
C SER A 325 56.21 24.16 5.26
N TRP A 326 55.77 22.94 5.58
CA TRP A 326 55.79 21.79 4.69
C TRP A 326 54.75 20.72 5.08
N PHE A 327 54.46 19.80 4.16
CA PHE A 327 53.53 18.68 4.34
C PHE A 327 54.26 17.35 4.49
N THR A 328 53.63 16.34 5.07
CA THR A 328 54.20 14.99 5.15
C THR A 328 53.12 13.93 5.42
N ILE A 329 53.55 12.67 5.47
CA ILE A 329 52.84 11.57 6.14
C ILE A 329 53.91 10.88 6.99
N GLY A 330 53.87 11.12 8.31
CA GLY A 330 54.78 10.58 9.30
C GLY A 330 56.16 11.23 9.37
N THR A 331 56.88 11.26 8.24
CA THR A 331 58.31 11.58 8.21
C THR A 331 58.59 13.08 8.34
N GLU A 332 59.33 13.49 9.36
CA GLU A 332 59.63 14.91 9.63
C GLU A 332 60.89 15.47 8.94
N ASN A 333 61.81 14.61 8.47
CA ASN A 333 63.09 15.01 7.89
C ASN A 333 63.80 13.86 7.15
N THR A 334 64.98 14.14 6.57
CA THR A 334 65.80 13.16 5.83
C THR A 334 66.27 11.93 6.63
N ASN A 335 65.95 11.82 7.92
CA ASN A 335 66.29 10.66 8.75
C ASN A 335 65.13 9.65 8.93
N GLY A 336 63.91 9.98 8.51
CA GLY A 336 62.78 9.04 8.54
C GLY A 336 62.68 8.16 7.29
N ASP A 337 61.63 7.36 7.21
CA ASP A 337 61.46 6.34 6.17
C ASP A 337 60.88 6.89 4.85
N GLY A 338 60.26 8.07 4.87
CA GLY A 338 59.93 8.91 3.70
C GLY A 338 58.97 8.27 2.69
N GLY A 339 58.92 8.84 1.48
CA GLY A 339 58.14 8.29 0.36
C GLY A 339 56.82 9.00 0.05
N VAL A 340 56.72 10.29 0.38
CA VAL A 340 55.51 11.08 0.09
C VAL A 340 55.47 11.44 -1.40
N GLY A 341 54.46 10.93 -2.09
CA GLY A 341 54.08 11.33 -3.44
C GLY A 341 52.99 12.39 -3.43
N SER A 342 52.81 13.08 -4.55
CA SER A 342 51.68 13.97 -4.77
C SER A 342 51.11 13.83 -6.17
N VAL A 343 49.81 14.05 -6.29
CA VAL A 343 49.08 14.16 -7.56
C VAL A 343 48.19 15.39 -7.53
N GLY A 344 48.24 16.22 -8.56
CA GLY A 344 47.38 17.41 -8.69
C GLY A 344 47.73 18.59 -7.78
N LEU A 345 48.75 18.46 -6.90
CA LEU A 345 49.13 19.50 -5.94
C LEU A 345 50.08 20.57 -6.49
N GLU A 346 50.70 20.35 -7.65
CA GLU A 346 51.69 21.26 -8.23
C GLU A 346 51.24 22.73 -8.28
N PRO A 347 50.03 23.09 -8.76
CA PRO A 347 49.59 24.48 -8.81
C PRO A 347 49.34 25.10 -7.42
N TYR A 348 48.94 24.29 -6.44
CA TYR A 348 48.64 24.75 -5.08
C TYR A 348 49.92 24.97 -4.26
N LEU A 349 50.90 24.08 -4.42
CA LEU A 349 52.20 24.20 -3.76
C LEU A 349 53.00 25.43 -4.22
N GLU A 350 52.86 25.87 -5.48
CA GLU A 350 53.49 27.13 -5.93
C GLU A 350 52.95 28.35 -5.17
N GLY A 351 51.63 28.39 -4.94
CA GLY A 351 50.97 29.42 -4.14
C GLY A 351 51.36 29.37 -2.66
N PHE A 352 51.40 28.16 -2.10
CA PHE A 352 51.80 27.89 -0.72
C PHE A 352 53.22 28.38 -0.43
N ASN A 353 54.19 27.99 -1.25
CA ASN A 353 55.59 28.43 -1.09
C ASN A 353 55.82 29.93 -1.29
N SER A 354 54.82 30.65 -1.80
CA SER A 354 54.83 32.11 -1.90
C SER A 354 54.19 32.79 -0.67
N GLY A 355 53.83 32.00 0.34
CA GLY A 355 53.26 32.41 1.62
C GLY A 355 51.73 32.49 1.65
N ASN A 356 51.02 31.98 0.63
CA ASN A 356 49.56 31.95 0.62
C ASN A 356 49.03 30.62 1.19
N GLY A 357 47.77 30.60 1.60
CA GLY A 357 47.04 29.33 1.76
C GLY A 357 46.54 28.78 0.42
N PHE A 358 45.91 27.61 0.45
CA PHE A 358 45.22 27.05 -0.71
C PHE A 358 43.96 26.28 -0.32
N THR A 359 43.10 26.08 -1.30
CA THR A 359 41.89 25.24 -1.22
C THR A 359 41.83 24.39 -2.48
N VAL A 360 41.58 23.09 -2.31
CA VAL A 360 41.31 22.13 -3.39
C VAL A 360 39.83 21.81 -3.33
N ASP A 361 39.07 22.37 -4.27
CA ASP A 361 37.61 22.30 -4.37
C ASP A 361 37.14 21.90 -5.77
N THR A 362 37.99 21.18 -6.51
CA THR A 362 37.75 20.83 -7.92
C THR A 362 37.51 19.33 -8.09
N PHE A 363 36.72 18.96 -9.11
CA PHE A 363 36.43 17.57 -9.48
C PHE A 363 37.67 16.72 -9.81
N LEU A 364 38.73 17.34 -10.35
CA LEU A 364 39.99 16.62 -10.61
C LEU A 364 40.69 16.20 -9.31
N GLY A 365 40.38 16.87 -8.21
CA GLY A 365 40.99 16.69 -6.90
C GLY A 365 42.50 16.98 -6.86
N ALA A 366 43.08 16.78 -5.69
CA ALA A 366 44.52 16.70 -5.46
C ALA A 366 44.80 15.93 -4.16
N SER A 367 45.94 15.26 -4.08
CA SER A 367 46.35 14.56 -2.86
C SER A 367 47.86 14.44 -2.72
N TRP A 368 48.31 14.26 -1.48
CA TRP A 368 49.63 13.70 -1.19
C TRP A 368 49.46 12.37 -0.45
N PHE A 369 50.29 11.39 -0.78
CA PHE A 369 50.07 10.00 -0.40
C PHE A 369 51.39 9.26 -0.20
N VAL A 370 51.33 8.14 0.50
CA VAL A 370 52.38 7.11 0.57
C VAL A 370 51.84 5.81 -0.02
N VAL A 371 52.72 4.92 -0.46
CA VAL A 371 52.28 3.59 -0.90
C VAL A 371 52.03 2.74 0.36
N PRO A 372 50.86 2.06 0.49
CA PRO A 372 50.59 1.22 1.65
C PRO A 372 51.72 0.21 1.95
N GLY A 373 52.09 0.09 3.22
CA GLY A 373 53.16 -0.76 3.72
C GLY A 373 54.58 -0.33 3.35
N SER A 374 54.76 0.85 2.74
CA SER A 374 56.08 1.33 2.29
C SER A 374 56.80 2.23 3.29
N ASN A 375 56.08 2.88 4.20
CA ASN A 375 56.64 3.83 5.16
C ASN A 375 56.20 3.47 6.59
N SER A 376 57.16 3.14 7.46
CA SER A 376 56.83 2.79 8.86
C SER A 376 56.44 4.01 9.72
N ASP A 377 56.80 5.23 9.28
CA ASP A 377 56.38 6.47 9.94
C ASP A 377 54.92 6.82 9.65
N ALA A 378 54.28 6.20 8.66
CA ALA A 378 52.87 6.40 8.32
C ALA A 378 51.91 5.67 9.26
N ILE A 379 52.43 4.79 10.12
CA ILE A 379 51.66 4.02 11.10
C ILE A 379 51.53 4.84 12.38
N ALA A 380 50.30 4.95 12.92
CA ALA A 380 49.97 5.81 14.05
C ALA A 380 50.79 5.54 15.33
N GLY A 381 51.25 4.30 15.55
CA GLY A 381 52.15 3.96 16.64
C GLY A 381 51.54 4.11 18.04
N ASP A 382 52.36 3.91 19.08
CA ASP A 382 51.89 3.90 20.49
C ASP A 382 51.29 5.24 20.96
N ASP A 383 51.55 6.34 20.26
CA ASP A 383 50.99 7.67 20.51
C ASP A 383 49.78 8.00 19.64
N ASN A 384 49.29 7.05 18.84
CA ASN A 384 48.07 7.14 18.04
C ASN A 384 48.06 8.35 17.09
N LYS A 385 49.23 8.79 16.62
CA LYS A 385 49.40 10.04 15.86
C LYS A 385 50.25 9.84 14.62
N VAL A 386 49.82 10.40 13.50
CA VAL A 386 50.65 10.53 12.30
C VAL A 386 50.84 12.02 11.98
N LEU A 387 52.09 12.47 11.86
CA LEU A 387 52.41 13.84 11.48
C LEU A 387 51.99 14.09 10.02
N VAL A 388 51.26 15.17 9.76
CA VAL A 388 50.76 15.49 8.40
C VAL A 388 51.24 16.84 7.87
N ALA A 389 51.60 17.78 8.74
CA ALA A 389 52.19 19.06 8.33
C ALA A 389 53.01 19.73 9.44
N GLN A 390 53.91 20.62 9.03
CA GLN A 390 54.48 21.67 9.86
C GLN A 390 54.11 23.02 9.24
N LEU A 391 53.49 23.91 10.00
CA LEU A 391 53.02 25.21 9.51
C LEU A 391 53.53 26.35 10.39
N THR A 392 54.18 27.34 9.79
CA THR A 392 54.65 28.54 10.50
C THR A 392 53.85 29.76 10.05
N THR A 393 53.19 30.42 10.99
CA THR A 393 52.38 31.63 10.72
C THR A 393 52.36 32.55 11.94
N ASP A 394 52.16 33.85 11.72
CA ASP A 394 51.93 34.87 12.76
C ASP A 394 50.45 35.28 12.89
N GLY A 395 49.55 34.56 12.19
CA GLY A 395 48.10 34.73 12.21
C GLY A 395 47.36 33.48 12.72
N VAL A 396 46.06 33.43 12.47
CA VAL A 396 45.21 32.27 12.75
C VAL A 396 45.16 31.39 11.51
N ALA A 397 45.54 30.12 11.66
CA ALA A 397 45.43 29.10 10.63
C ALA A 397 44.10 28.33 10.76
N THR A 398 43.47 27.98 9.64
CA THR A 398 42.29 27.10 9.57
C THR A 398 42.56 26.03 8.53
N LEU A 399 42.39 24.78 8.94
CA LEU A 399 42.69 23.60 8.14
C LEU A 399 41.41 22.77 8.04
N VAL A 400 41.09 22.30 6.83
CA VAL A 400 40.08 21.28 6.56
C VAL A 400 40.79 20.17 5.80
N MET A 401 40.88 18.97 6.36
CA MET A 401 41.62 17.85 5.76
C MET A 401 40.77 16.59 5.69
N ASN A 402 41.05 15.79 4.67
CA ASN A 402 40.42 14.48 4.45
C ASN A 402 41.52 13.44 4.34
N PHE A 403 41.29 12.27 4.93
CA PHE A 403 42.31 11.24 5.12
C PHE A 403 41.84 9.91 4.55
N GLN A 404 42.75 9.19 3.88
CA GLN A 404 42.60 7.79 3.53
C GLN A 404 43.60 6.98 4.37
N TYR A 405 43.17 5.86 4.95
CA TYR A 405 44.01 5.03 5.81
C TYR A 405 43.65 3.54 5.68
N ASP A 406 44.60 2.67 6.02
CA ASP A 406 44.42 1.23 6.05
C ASP A 406 44.41 0.72 7.51
N ASP A 407 43.64 -0.35 7.76
CA ASP A 407 43.72 -1.12 9.00
C ASP A 407 44.83 -2.18 8.97
N LEU A 408 44.95 -2.96 10.05
CA LEU A 408 45.96 -4.02 10.15
C LEU A 408 45.74 -5.15 9.13
N GLU A 409 44.49 -5.36 8.73
CA GLU A 409 44.05 -6.34 7.74
C GLU A 409 44.26 -5.87 6.29
N GLY A 410 44.57 -4.58 6.09
CA GLY A 410 44.79 -3.95 4.79
C GLY A 410 43.51 -3.48 4.10
N ASN A 411 42.41 -3.32 4.85
CA ASN A 411 41.19 -2.70 4.36
C ASN A 411 41.37 -1.18 4.37
N SER A 412 41.00 -0.53 3.27
CA SER A 412 41.09 0.93 3.13
C SER A 412 39.81 1.64 3.51
N TYR A 413 39.97 2.79 4.16
CA TYR A 413 38.89 3.62 4.67
C TYR A 413 39.19 5.10 4.43
N ASN A 414 38.15 5.93 4.48
CA ASN A 414 38.24 7.39 4.31
C ASN A 414 37.60 8.13 5.49
N THR A 415 38.08 9.33 5.78
CA THR A 415 37.50 10.25 6.76
C THR A 415 37.59 11.67 6.24
N ASP A 416 36.45 12.33 6.08
CA ASP A 416 36.33 13.62 5.40
C ASP A 416 35.91 14.74 6.37
N GLY A 417 36.31 15.98 6.07
CA GLY A 417 35.80 17.19 6.73
C GLY A 417 36.41 17.53 8.08
N LEU A 418 37.51 16.89 8.49
CA LEU A 418 38.16 17.19 9.77
C LEU A 418 38.72 18.61 9.74
N THR A 419 38.26 19.43 10.69
CA THR A 419 38.54 20.87 10.74
C THR A 419 39.25 21.27 12.02
N VAL A 420 40.29 22.09 11.92
CA VAL A 420 40.97 22.69 13.08
C VAL A 420 41.38 24.13 12.82
N THR A 421 41.21 25.01 13.81
CA THR A 421 41.62 26.41 13.78
C THR A 421 42.58 26.70 14.94
N PHE A 422 43.74 27.31 14.67
CA PHE A 422 44.75 27.58 15.69
C PHE A 422 45.59 28.84 15.41
N PRO A 423 46.11 29.54 16.45
CA PRO A 423 45.86 29.30 17.87
C PRO A 423 44.43 29.69 18.27
N GLU A 424 43.91 29.08 19.34
CA GLU A 424 42.57 29.38 19.89
C GLU A 424 42.48 30.86 20.32
N VAL A 425 41.50 31.59 19.80
CA VAL A 425 41.24 33.00 20.15
C VAL A 425 40.02 33.09 21.07
N PRO A 426 40.05 33.88 22.17
CA PRO A 426 38.91 34.00 23.08
C PRO A 426 37.68 34.59 22.37
N SER A 427 36.55 33.87 22.44
CA SER A 427 35.26 34.28 21.88
C SER A 427 34.29 34.73 22.98
N GLY A 428 33.48 35.74 22.70
CA GLY A 428 32.48 36.28 23.62
C GLY A 428 31.86 37.57 23.08
N CYS A 429 30.88 38.16 23.77
CA CYS A 429 30.24 39.37 23.28
C CYS A 429 31.20 40.56 23.21
N THR A 430 31.51 41.06 22.01
CA THR A 430 32.46 42.16 21.79
C THR A 430 31.84 43.57 21.79
N ASP A 431 30.52 43.69 21.95
CA ASP A 431 29.83 44.98 22.00
C ASP A 431 29.81 45.55 23.42
N ALA A 432 30.55 46.65 23.64
CA ALA A 432 30.63 47.33 24.94
C ALA A 432 29.29 47.90 25.47
N MET A 433 28.23 47.92 24.66
CA MET A 433 26.87 48.32 25.05
C MET A 433 25.97 47.13 25.44
N ALA A 434 26.42 45.89 25.23
CA ALA A 434 25.72 44.69 25.65
C ALA A 434 25.93 44.42 27.15
N CYS A 435 24.92 43.85 27.80
CA CYS A 435 24.90 43.53 29.22
C CYS A 435 25.85 42.38 29.61
N ASN A 436 26.21 41.50 28.68
CA ASN A 436 27.18 40.42 28.86
C ASN A 436 28.49 40.65 28.07
N TYR A 437 28.86 41.91 27.84
CA TYR A 437 30.11 42.29 27.19
C TYR A 437 31.33 41.66 27.86
N ASP A 438 32.17 40.98 27.07
CA ASP A 438 33.48 40.47 27.47
C ASP A 438 34.59 41.33 26.87
N ALA A 439 35.42 41.90 27.75
CA ALA A 439 36.54 42.75 27.37
C ALA A 439 37.77 41.97 26.88
N GLU A 440 37.81 40.65 27.07
CA GLU A 440 38.89 39.75 26.65
C GLU A 440 38.57 39.00 25.35
N ALA A 441 37.31 39.06 24.88
CA ALA A 441 36.88 38.47 23.61
C ALA A 441 37.39 39.26 22.39
N GLU A 442 38.01 38.56 21.44
CA GLU A 442 38.48 39.13 20.17
C GLU A 442 37.52 38.84 19.01
N VAL A 443 36.65 37.83 19.18
CA VAL A 443 35.65 37.40 18.20
C VAL A 443 34.26 37.40 18.85
N ASN A 444 33.28 37.99 18.17
CA ASN A 444 31.88 37.99 18.61
C ASN A 444 31.24 36.65 18.26
N ASP A 445 30.81 35.89 19.25
CA ASP A 445 30.16 34.58 19.10
C ASP A 445 28.62 34.67 18.97
N GLY A 446 28.08 35.88 18.82
CA GLY A 446 26.64 36.12 18.72
C GLY A 446 25.92 36.14 20.07
N SER A 447 26.63 35.96 21.19
CA SER A 447 26.02 35.90 22.53
C SER A 447 25.55 37.25 23.09
N CYS A 448 25.70 38.38 22.38
CA CYS A 448 25.43 39.72 22.92
C CYS A 448 23.95 39.95 23.31
N ALA A 449 23.70 40.20 24.60
CA ALA A 449 22.39 40.56 25.15
C ALA A 449 22.31 42.06 25.50
N TYR A 450 21.20 42.72 25.20
CA TYR A 450 20.97 44.16 25.41
C TYR A 450 19.80 44.43 26.38
N PRO A 451 19.68 45.66 26.92
CA PRO A 451 18.51 46.04 27.70
C PRO A 451 17.20 45.83 26.92
N GLY A 452 16.29 45.05 27.50
CA GLY A 452 15.03 44.61 26.90
C GLY A 452 15.02 43.16 26.42
N ASP A 453 16.19 42.52 26.31
CA ASP A 453 16.29 41.10 25.97
C ASP A 453 15.91 40.23 27.18
N ALA A 454 15.28 39.09 26.90
CA ALA A 454 14.84 38.14 27.92
C ALA A 454 16.03 37.61 28.73
N CYS A 455 15.84 37.45 30.03
CA CYS A 455 16.83 36.91 30.95
C CYS A 455 16.13 36.10 32.04
N ASP A 456 16.88 35.37 32.86
CA ASP A 456 16.36 34.64 34.02
C ASP A 456 17.07 35.21 35.27
N ASP A 457 16.29 35.78 36.21
CA ASP A 457 16.84 36.36 37.44
C ASP A 457 16.95 35.36 38.61
N GLY A 458 16.51 34.12 38.39
CA GLY A 458 16.51 33.03 39.36
C GLY A 458 15.42 33.13 40.43
N ASP A 459 14.45 34.04 40.29
CA ASP A 459 13.27 34.14 41.16
C ASP A 459 12.03 33.53 40.47
N ALA A 460 11.67 32.30 40.88
CA ALA A 460 10.53 31.57 40.33
C ALA A 460 9.15 32.25 40.56
N MET A 461 9.10 33.41 41.24
CA MET A 461 7.88 34.17 41.54
C MET A 461 7.67 35.40 40.63
N THR A 462 8.54 35.62 39.63
CA THR A 462 8.39 36.66 38.61
C THR A 462 8.17 36.06 37.22
N ILE A 463 7.41 36.75 36.37
CA ILE A 463 7.22 36.39 34.96
C ILE A 463 7.62 37.57 34.06
N ASN A 464 7.99 37.27 32.80
CA ASN A 464 8.47 38.24 31.80
C ASN A 464 9.79 38.96 32.19
N ASP A 465 10.75 38.22 32.69
CA ASP A 465 12.07 38.71 33.08
C ASP A 465 12.85 39.28 31.87
N ALA A 466 13.30 40.52 32.00
CA ALA A 466 14.08 41.18 30.95
C ALA A 466 15.23 42.03 31.53
N TYR A 467 16.33 42.12 30.78
CA TYR A 467 17.45 42.97 31.17
C TYR A 467 17.00 44.43 31.23
N THR A 468 17.07 45.04 32.41
CA THR A 468 16.74 46.44 32.62
C THR A 468 17.77 47.38 31.95
N ASP A 469 17.45 48.67 31.83
CA ASP A 469 18.36 49.73 31.34
C ASP A 469 19.70 49.83 32.12
N THR A 470 19.82 49.14 33.26
CA THR A 470 21.02 49.05 34.09
C THR A 470 21.68 47.67 34.09
N CYS A 471 21.28 46.78 33.17
CA CYS A 471 21.76 45.39 33.03
C CYS A 471 21.57 44.54 34.30
N GLY A 472 20.43 44.71 34.98
CA GLY A 472 19.93 43.75 35.97
C GLY A 472 18.71 43.03 35.41
N CYS A 473 18.61 41.72 35.63
CA CYS A 473 17.44 40.93 35.28
C CYS A 473 16.35 41.12 36.35
N ALA A 474 15.10 41.34 35.94
CA ALA A 474 13.94 41.51 36.83
C ALA A 474 12.61 41.31 36.09
N GLY A 475 11.62 40.68 36.72
CA GLY A 475 10.25 40.52 36.18
C GLY A 475 9.10 41.04 37.05
N ASP A 476 7.87 40.78 36.60
CA ASP A 476 6.61 41.21 37.24
C ASP A 476 6.01 40.11 38.15
N ALA A 477 5.38 40.50 39.27
CA ALA A 477 4.83 39.57 40.27
C ALA A 477 3.47 38.95 39.88
N VAL A 478 3.30 37.65 40.17
CA VAL A 478 2.12 36.83 39.85
C VAL A 478 0.98 37.01 40.88
N VAL A 479 -0.27 37.15 40.41
CA VAL A 479 -1.52 37.20 41.20
C VAL A 479 -2.58 36.30 40.53
N GLU A 480 -2.83 35.14 41.15
CA GLU A 480 -3.71 34.08 40.66
C GLU A 480 -5.20 34.29 41.03
N GLY A 481 -6.12 34.00 40.11
CA GLY A 481 -7.59 34.00 40.34
C GLY A 481 -8.45 34.01 39.05
N CYS A 482 -9.73 33.64 39.13
CA CYS A 482 -10.63 33.61 37.96
C CYS A 482 -10.72 34.97 37.23
N THR A 483 -10.24 35.02 35.99
CA THR A 483 -10.16 36.27 35.20
C THR A 483 -11.41 36.54 34.34
N ASP A 484 -12.36 35.60 34.28
CA ASP A 484 -13.60 35.73 33.50
C ASP A 484 -14.73 36.44 34.27
N ALA A 485 -15.07 37.65 33.84
CA ALA A 485 -16.09 38.52 34.42
C ALA A 485 -17.53 37.95 34.42
N THR A 486 -17.78 36.79 33.82
CA THR A 486 -19.10 36.14 33.70
C THR A 486 -19.29 34.89 34.56
N ALA A 487 -18.24 34.38 35.21
CA ALA A 487 -18.30 33.24 36.12
C ALA A 487 -18.99 33.58 37.47
N CYS A 488 -19.60 32.59 38.15
CA CYS A 488 -20.25 32.82 39.45
C CYS A 488 -19.26 33.17 40.60
N ASN A 489 -17.94 33.10 40.37
CA ASN A 489 -16.86 33.39 41.33
C ASN A 489 -15.66 34.23 40.77
N TYR A 490 -15.88 35.08 39.76
CA TYR A 490 -14.87 36.02 39.20
C TYR A 490 -14.12 36.93 40.19
N ASP A 491 -12.79 37.14 40.01
CA ASP A 491 -11.95 38.13 40.72
C ASP A 491 -11.27 39.14 39.78
N ALA A 492 -11.39 40.44 40.10
CA ALA A 492 -10.90 41.55 39.28
C ALA A 492 -9.42 41.94 39.54
N ALA A 493 -8.72 41.27 40.47
CA ALA A 493 -7.32 41.56 40.78
C ALA A 493 -6.31 40.56 40.17
N ALA A 494 -6.79 39.47 39.58
CA ALA A 494 -5.95 38.41 39.02
C ALA A 494 -5.35 38.80 37.66
N ASN A 495 -4.07 38.44 37.44
CA ASN A 495 -3.34 38.60 36.18
C ASN A 495 -2.86 37.26 35.59
N VAL A 496 -3.05 36.17 36.31
CA VAL A 496 -2.92 34.79 35.86
C VAL A 496 -4.19 34.04 36.29
N ASP A 497 -4.78 33.28 35.36
CA ASP A 497 -6.03 32.55 35.59
C ASP A 497 -5.72 31.20 36.23
N ASP A 498 -6.19 31.00 37.45
CA ASP A 498 -5.94 29.79 38.25
C ASP A 498 -6.93 28.66 37.92
N GLY A 499 -7.73 28.83 36.87
CA GLY A 499 -8.72 27.85 36.43
C GLY A 499 -9.97 27.80 37.32
N SER A 500 -10.13 28.70 38.29
CA SER A 500 -11.20 28.60 39.28
C SER A 500 -12.59 29.01 38.78
N CYS A 501 -12.79 29.46 37.54
CA CYS A 501 -14.06 30.00 37.04
C CYS A 501 -15.22 28.96 36.98
N ALA A 502 -16.30 29.15 37.77
CA ALA A 502 -17.41 28.20 37.92
C ALA A 502 -18.78 28.69 37.34
N GLN A 503 -19.65 27.73 36.99
CA GLN A 503 -21.03 27.93 36.47
C GLN A 503 -22.09 27.19 37.35
N LEU A 504 -23.40 27.43 37.13
CA LEU A 504 -24.52 26.77 37.82
C LEU A 504 -24.93 25.44 37.14
N ASP A 505 -25.20 24.36 37.90
CA ASP A 505 -25.60 23.03 37.37
C ASP A 505 -27.14 22.78 37.25
N GLU A 506 -27.57 21.67 36.62
CA GLU A 506 -28.99 21.29 36.43
C GLU A 506 -29.77 21.00 37.73
N CYS A 507 -29.07 20.77 38.85
CA CYS A 507 -29.68 20.65 40.18
C CYS A 507 -29.78 22.00 40.91
N GLY A 508 -29.23 23.08 40.32
CA GLY A 508 -29.35 24.47 40.74
C GLY A 508 -28.26 24.96 41.69
N VAL A 509 -27.06 24.37 41.70
CA VAL A 509 -25.95 24.68 42.61
C VAL A 509 -24.70 25.14 41.81
N CYS A 510 -24.05 26.24 42.23
CA CYS A 510 -22.84 26.78 41.59
C CYS A 510 -21.67 25.85 41.93
N GLY A 511 -21.09 25.20 40.91
CA GLY A 511 -20.10 24.13 41.05
C GLY A 511 -20.64 22.80 41.61
N GLY A 512 -21.91 22.45 41.34
CA GLY A 512 -22.49 21.17 41.74
C GLY A 512 -22.28 20.04 40.71
N ASN A 513 -22.34 18.79 41.17
CA ASN A 513 -21.95 17.60 40.38
C ASN A 513 -23.11 16.90 39.64
N GLY A 514 -24.27 17.56 39.45
CA GLY A 514 -25.37 17.00 38.65
C GLY A 514 -25.96 15.66 39.14
N ILE A 515 -26.57 14.90 38.21
CA ILE A 515 -26.97 13.49 38.42
C ILE A 515 -25.73 12.64 38.13
N PRO A 516 -25.32 11.70 39.00
CA PRO A 516 -24.12 10.90 38.78
C PRO A 516 -24.24 10.03 37.51
N ASP A 517 -23.22 10.08 36.65
CA ASP A 517 -23.22 9.35 35.38
C ASP A 517 -23.23 7.83 35.57
N GLY A 518 -23.99 7.16 34.70
CA GLY A 518 -24.22 5.71 34.73
C GLY A 518 -25.44 5.27 35.54
N ALA A 519 -26.18 6.17 36.20
CA ALA A 519 -27.42 5.82 36.90
C ALA A 519 -28.66 6.32 36.16
N CYS A 520 -29.64 5.45 35.92
CA CYS A 520 -30.90 5.79 35.25
C CYS A 520 -31.83 6.71 36.10
N GLY A 521 -31.31 7.34 37.18
CA GLY A 521 -31.99 8.32 38.04
C GLY A 521 -31.19 8.68 39.30
N CYS A 522 -31.64 9.69 40.05
CA CYS A 522 -30.97 10.24 41.26
C CYS A 522 -30.72 9.23 42.42
N ASP A 523 -31.17 7.99 42.26
CA ASP A 523 -31.07 6.90 43.25
C ASP A 523 -30.04 5.79 42.86
N GLY A 524 -29.34 5.88 41.71
CA GLY A 524 -28.02 5.21 41.55
C GLY A 524 -27.93 3.77 40.98
N ASN A 525 -28.79 3.30 40.06
CA ASN A 525 -28.59 2.00 39.37
C ASN A 525 -28.38 2.19 37.84
N GLY A 526 -27.44 1.44 37.23
CA GLY A 526 -27.04 1.55 35.81
C GLY A 526 -27.33 0.33 34.91
N PRO A 527 -27.28 0.52 33.57
CA PRO A 527 -27.47 -0.53 32.56
C PRO A 527 -26.20 -1.36 32.26
N ASP A 528 -26.36 -2.45 31.51
CA ASP A 528 -25.24 -3.31 31.06
C ASP A 528 -24.41 -2.56 29.98
N GLU A 529 -23.10 -2.76 29.99
CA GLU A 529 -22.12 -2.02 29.16
C GLU A 529 -22.47 -2.06 27.66
N TYR A 530 -22.44 -0.89 27.00
CA TYR A 530 -22.87 -0.57 25.61
C TYR A 530 -24.38 -0.53 25.33
N TYR A 531 -25.24 -0.82 26.32
CA TYR A 531 -26.69 -0.75 26.18
C TYR A 531 -27.31 0.29 27.11
N ASP A 532 -28.43 0.87 26.67
CA ASP A 532 -29.26 1.76 27.47
C ASP A 532 -30.08 1.00 28.53
N CYS A 533 -30.76 1.74 29.41
CA CYS A 533 -31.56 1.17 30.50
C CYS A 533 -32.78 0.34 30.06
N ASP A 534 -33.09 0.29 28.76
CA ASP A 534 -34.14 -0.53 28.15
C ASP A 534 -33.58 -1.70 27.31
N GLY A 535 -32.24 -1.84 27.21
CA GLY A 535 -31.55 -2.91 26.49
C GLY A 535 -31.34 -2.64 25.00
N ASN A 536 -31.40 -1.38 24.57
CA ASN A 536 -31.06 -0.96 23.21
C ASN A 536 -29.62 -0.47 23.16
N CYS A 537 -28.96 -0.66 22.03
CA CYS A 537 -27.62 -0.15 21.84
C CYS A 537 -27.59 1.40 21.94
N LEU A 538 -26.54 1.96 22.57
CA LEU A 538 -26.42 3.40 22.80
C LEU A 538 -25.92 4.20 21.58
N ASN A 539 -25.04 3.60 20.77
CA ASN A 539 -24.56 4.11 19.49
C ASN A 539 -24.52 2.95 18.50
N ASP A 540 -25.40 3.03 17.51
CA ASP A 540 -25.59 2.04 16.44
C ASP A 540 -25.84 2.85 15.18
N THR A 541 -24.74 3.32 14.58
CA THR A 541 -24.74 4.31 13.49
C THR A 541 -25.32 3.71 12.22
N ASP A 542 -25.17 2.41 11.99
CA ASP A 542 -25.66 1.70 10.81
C ASP A 542 -26.95 0.88 11.04
N ALA A 543 -27.41 0.81 12.29
CA ALA A 543 -28.65 0.18 12.76
C ALA A 543 -28.68 -1.36 12.63
N ASP A 544 -27.53 -2.03 12.67
CA ASP A 544 -27.42 -3.48 12.52
C ASP A 544 -27.65 -4.27 13.83
N GLY A 545 -27.68 -3.57 14.98
CA GLY A 545 -27.95 -4.12 16.30
C GLY A 545 -26.72 -4.56 17.10
N VAL A 546 -25.52 -4.33 16.59
CA VAL A 546 -24.25 -4.26 17.34
C VAL A 546 -24.01 -2.78 17.70
N CYS A 547 -23.24 -2.52 18.76
CA CYS A 547 -22.88 -1.15 19.11
C CYS A 547 -21.58 -0.74 18.46
N ASP A 548 -21.47 0.52 18.05
CA ASP A 548 -20.30 1.11 17.40
C ASP A 548 -18.99 0.77 18.17
N GLU A 549 -19.03 0.73 19.51
CA GLU A 549 -17.86 0.38 20.34
C GLU A 549 -17.53 -1.14 20.40
N LEU A 550 -18.41 -1.98 19.86
CA LEU A 550 -18.28 -3.43 19.71
C LEU A 550 -18.09 -3.84 18.24
N GLU A 551 -18.03 -2.87 17.33
CA GLU A 551 -17.81 -3.12 15.92
C GLU A 551 -16.34 -3.46 15.66
N ILE A 552 -16.13 -4.54 14.89
CA ILE A 552 -14.81 -4.88 14.37
C ILE A 552 -14.72 -4.26 12.98
N ALA A 553 -14.03 -3.13 12.90
CA ALA A 553 -13.72 -2.45 11.64
C ALA A 553 -12.83 -3.35 10.75
N GLY A 554 -13.23 -3.52 9.50
CA GLY A 554 -12.41 -4.19 8.50
C GLY A 554 -13.20 -4.59 7.25
N CYS A 555 -12.49 -5.04 6.23
CA CYS A 555 -13.13 -5.38 4.97
C CYS A 555 -14.06 -6.61 5.08
N GLN A 556 -15.36 -6.40 4.86
CA GLN A 556 -16.38 -7.47 4.84
C GLN A 556 -16.55 -8.15 3.47
N ASP A 557 -15.88 -7.67 2.43
CA ASP A 557 -15.95 -8.26 1.10
C ASP A 557 -15.01 -9.47 0.98
N ALA A 558 -15.60 -10.66 0.82
CA ALA A 558 -14.86 -11.92 0.68
C ALA A 558 -13.92 -11.98 -0.55
N ALA A 559 -14.00 -11.01 -1.47
CA ALA A 559 -13.11 -10.86 -2.62
C ALA A 559 -11.87 -9.97 -2.37
N ALA A 560 -11.81 -9.25 -1.25
CA ALA A 560 -10.69 -8.37 -0.92
C ALA A 560 -9.52 -9.13 -0.24
N CYS A 561 -8.31 -8.62 -0.42
CA CYS A 561 -7.06 -9.17 0.09
C CYS A 561 -6.93 -9.10 1.61
N ASN A 562 -7.53 -8.08 2.22
CA ASN A 562 -7.60 -7.91 3.67
C ASN A 562 -9.00 -8.26 4.22
N TYR A 563 -9.75 -9.13 3.54
CA TYR A 563 -11.04 -9.63 4.04
C TYR A 563 -10.92 -10.20 5.45
N ASN A 564 -11.76 -9.70 6.36
CA ASN A 564 -11.85 -10.17 7.73
C ASN A 564 -13.26 -10.73 7.99
N ALA A 565 -13.35 -12.04 8.23
CA ALA A 565 -14.61 -12.72 8.49
C ALA A 565 -15.26 -12.38 9.84
N ASP A 566 -14.52 -11.73 10.73
CA ASP A 566 -14.98 -11.25 12.02
C ASP A 566 -15.32 -9.75 12.00
N ALA A 567 -15.13 -9.07 10.86
CA ALA A 567 -15.51 -7.67 10.72
C ALA A 567 -17.04 -7.51 10.76
N THR A 568 -17.51 -6.56 11.57
CA THR A 568 -18.93 -6.22 11.71
C THR A 568 -19.23 -4.81 11.19
N ASP A 569 -18.20 -3.98 10.94
CA ASP A 569 -18.32 -2.69 10.24
C ASP A 569 -17.28 -2.57 9.11
N ASN A 570 -17.70 -2.04 7.96
CA ASN A 570 -16.87 -1.88 6.77
C ASN A 570 -16.24 -0.48 6.74
N ASP A 571 -14.98 -0.41 7.13
CA ASP A 571 -14.19 0.83 7.27
C ASP A 571 -13.63 1.37 5.94
N ASN A 572 -14.14 0.90 4.80
CA ASN A 572 -13.61 1.16 3.46
C ASN A 572 -12.13 0.78 3.28
N SER A 573 -11.56 -0.04 4.17
CA SER A 573 -10.17 -0.49 4.06
C SER A 573 -9.97 -1.61 3.02
N CYS A 574 -11.03 -2.08 2.36
CA CYS A 574 -10.95 -3.17 1.39
C CYS A 574 -9.89 -2.91 0.32
N THR A 575 -8.78 -3.65 0.44
CA THR A 575 -7.72 -3.66 -0.57
C THR A 575 -7.98 -4.83 -1.50
N TYR A 576 -8.08 -4.52 -2.78
CA TYR A 576 -8.19 -5.50 -3.83
C TYR A 576 -6.80 -5.70 -4.44
N PRO A 577 -6.51 -6.88 -5.00
CA PRO A 577 -5.26 -7.04 -5.72
C PRO A 577 -5.29 -6.13 -6.94
N ASP A 578 -4.13 -5.54 -7.27
CA ASP A 578 -3.97 -4.79 -8.52
C ASP A 578 -4.33 -5.69 -9.70
N GLU A 579 -4.83 -5.09 -10.78
CA GLU A 579 -5.20 -5.82 -11.99
C GLU A 579 -3.98 -6.64 -12.45
N LEU A 580 -4.14 -7.96 -12.64
CA LEU A 580 -3.11 -8.96 -12.97
C LEU A 580 -2.28 -9.53 -11.80
N TYR A 581 -2.42 -9.02 -10.57
CA TYR A 581 -1.71 -9.54 -9.38
C TYR A 581 -2.63 -10.32 -8.43
N ASN A 582 -2.02 -11.15 -7.58
CA ASN A 582 -2.67 -11.81 -6.44
C ASN A 582 -2.52 -10.93 -5.19
N CYS A 583 -3.29 -11.23 -4.16
CA CYS A 583 -3.27 -10.53 -2.87
C CYS A 583 -1.95 -10.60 -2.08
N ASP A 584 -1.01 -11.45 -2.51
CA ASP A 584 0.34 -11.55 -1.96
C ASP A 584 1.39 -10.82 -2.82
N GLY A 585 0.95 -10.02 -3.80
CA GLY A 585 1.80 -9.27 -4.72
C GLY A 585 2.46 -10.15 -5.79
N THR A 586 2.10 -11.44 -5.89
CA THR A 586 2.58 -12.31 -6.97
C THR A 586 1.72 -12.14 -8.20
N CYS A 587 2.34 -12.09 -9.38
CA CYS A 587 1.57 -12.02 -10.61
C CYS A 587 0.68 -13.27 -10.80
N VAL A 588 -0.53 -13.07 -11.34
CA VAL A 588 -1.44 -14.14 -11.74
C VAL A 588 -0.85 -14.98 -12.89
N ASN A 589 -0.03 -14.37 -13.75
CA ASN A 589 0.61 -14.99 -14.91
C ASN A 589 2.02 -14.39 -15.14
N ASP A 590 3.04 -15.07 -14.63
CA ASP A 590 4.46 -14.71 -14.78
C ASP A 590 5.19 -15.95 -15.32
N ILE A 591 5.23 -16.06 -16.65
CA ILE A 591 5.78 -17.22 -17.38
C ILE A 591 7.29 -17.33 -17.17
N ASN A 592 7.99 -16.20 -17.03
CA ASN A 592 9.45 -16.17 -16.96
C ASN A 592 10.01 -16.03 -15.52
N GLN A 593 9.14 -15.88 -14.53
CA GLN A 593 9.41 -15.82 -13.09
C GLN A 593 10.29 -14.64 -12.66
N ASN A 594 10.23 -13.52 -13.38
CA ASN A 594 10.98 -12.31 -13.03
C ASN A 594 10.23 -11.38 -12.05
N GLY A 595 8.99 -11.71 -11.67
CA GLY A 595 8.18 -10.92 -10.74
C GLY A 595 7.36 -9.80 -11.39
N LEU A 596 7.44 -9.64 -12.72
CA LEU A 596 6.53 -8.81 -13.51
C LEU A 596 5.45 -9.70 -14.12
N CYS A 597 4.25 -9.15 -14.29
CA CYS A 597 3.23 -9.85 -15.05
C CYS A 597 3.53 -9.88 -16.53
N ASP A 598 3.26 -11.00 -17.19
CA ASP A 598 3.46 -11.17 -18.63
C ASP A 598 2.74 -10.07 -19.43
N GLU A 599 1.57 -9.63 -18.96
CA GLU A 599 0.78 -8.55 -19.58
C GLU A 599 1.39 -7.14 -19.36
N LEU A 600 2.38 -7.00 -18.49
CA LEU A 600 3.13 -5.77 -18.22
C LEU A 600 4.56 -5.80 -18.79
N GLU A 601 4.96 -6.89 -19.47
CA GLU A 601 6.28 -7.00 -20.09
C GLU A 601 6.33 -6.32 -21.46
N VAL A 602 7.02 -5.18 -21.52
CA VAL A 602 7.33 -4.52 -22.79
C VAL A 602 8.59 -5.15 -23.40
N PHE A 603 8.42 -5.88 -24.49
CA PHE A 603 9.52 -6.49 -25.24
C PHE A 603 10.13 -5.51 -26.24
N GLY A 604 11.41 -5.22 -26.08
CA GLY A 604 12.12 -4.33 -26.99
C GLY A 604 13.61 -4.35 -26.73
N CYS A 605 14.34 -3.40 -27.31
CA CYS A 605 15.76 -3.30 -27.03
C CYS A 605 16.00 -2.52 -25.74
N THR A 606 16.51 -3.19 -24.69
CA THR A 606 16.76 -2.56 -23.38
C THR A 606 18.13 -1.88 -23.27
N SER A 607 18.99 -2.01 -24.29
CA SER A 607 20.35 -1.48 -24.26
C SER A 607 20.41 -0.05 -24.76
N GLU A 608 20.68 0.92 -23.87
CA GLU A 608 20.79 2.36 -24.18
C GLU A 608 21.83 2.70 -25.27
N THR A 609 22.78 1.80 -25.53
CA THR A 609 23.81 1.98 -26.55
C THR A 609 23.37 1.56 -27.95
N ALA A 610 22.21 0.91 -28.10
CA ALA A 610 21.69 0.41 -29.36
C ALA A 610 20.95 1.51 -30.15
N ASP A 611 20.99 1.41 -31.47
CA ASP A 611 20.35 2.35 -32.41
C ASP A 611 18.80 2.31 -32.32
N ASN A 612 18.23 1.19 -31.87
CA ASN A 612 16.80 0.98 -31.65
C ASN A 612 16.45 0.77 -30.17
N TYR A 613 17.23 1.35 -29.26
CA TYR A 613 16.91 1.38 -27.84
C TYR A 613 15.47 1.86 -27.63
N ASP A 614 14.72 1.07 -26.85
CA ASP A 614 13.36 1.36 -26.45
C ASP A 614 13.35 1.64 -24.95
N PRO A 615 13.15 2.90 -24.52
CA PRO A 615 13.14 3.26 -23.10
C PRO A 615 11.95 2.68 -22.33
N GLU A 616 10.94 2.15 -23.04
CA GLU A 616 9.78 1.49 -22.43
C GLU A 616 9.99 -0.02 -22.32
N ALA A 617 10.99 -0.59 -23.00
CA ALA A 617 11.26 -2.02 -22.94
C ALA A 617 11.83 -2.45 -21.58
N LEU A 618 11.17 -3.43 -20.97
CA LEU A 618 11.55 -4.05 -19.70
C LEU A 618 12.27 -5.39 -19.89
N THR A 619 12.05 -6.05 -21.04
CA THR A 619 12.65 -7.35 -21.36
C THR A 619 13.29 -7.32 -22.76
N ASP A 620 14.60 -7.65 -22.83
CA ASP A 620 15.36 -7.69 -24.09
C ASP A 620 14.90 -8.88 -24.95
N ASN A 621 14.28 -8.60 -26.09
CA ASN A 621 13.83 -9.63 -27.03
C ASN A 621 14.92 -10.01 -28.07
N GLY A 622 16.16 -9.55 -27.89
CA GLY A 622 17.29 -9.83 -28.76
C GLY A 622 17.21 -9.11 -30.12
N THR A 623 16.49 -7.98 -30.19
CA THR A 623 16.36 -7.17 -31.41
C THR A 623 17.23 -5.92 -31.42
N CYS A 624 18.08 -5.71 -30.40
CA CYS A 624 18.99 -4.56 -30.34
C CYS A 624 19.97 -4.48 -31.52
N LEU A 625 19.97 -3.38 -32.24
CA LEU A 625 20.83 -3.12 -33.40
C LEU A 625 21.90 -2.12 -33.05
N TRP A 626 23.15 -2.35 -33.46
CA TRP A 626 24.23 -1.38 -33.35
C TRP A 626 24.92 -1.15 -34.69
N LEU A 627 25.45 0.06 -34.87
CA LEU A 627 26.20 0.49 -36.06
C LEU A 627 25.36 0.40 -37.34
N ASP A 628 24.18 1.02 -37.35
CA ASP A 628 23.18 0.97 -38.42
C ASP A 628 22.75 -0.48 -38.76
N GLY A 629 22.66 -1.34 -37.74
CA GLY A 629 22.26 -2.75 -37.86
C GLY A 629 23.35 -3.70 -38.36
N LEU A 630 24.63 -3.31 -38.29
CA LEU A 630 25.74 -4.21 -38.60
C LEU A 630 25.91 -5.32 -37.55
N VAL A 631 25.75 -4.97 -36.26
CA VAL A 631 25.72 -5.92 -35.14
C VAL A 631 24.27 -6.06 -34.71
N GLU A 632 23.76 -7.28 -34.70
CA GLU A 632 22.32 -7.54 -34.62
C GLU A 632 21.82 -8.02 -33.26
N SER A 633 22.60 -8.81 -32.52
CA SER A 633 22.26 -9.32 -31.17
C SER A 633 23.24 -10.40 -30.71
N LEU A 634 23.06 -10.90 -29.49
CA LEU A 634 23.54 -12.22 -29.10
C LEU A 634 22.53 -13.31 -29.49
N SER A 635 23.01 -14.52 -29.77
CA SER A 635 22.15 -15.71 -29.85
C SER A 635 22.81 -16.90 -29.19
N TYR A 636 22.02 -17.92 -28.86
CA TYR A 636 22.53 -19.18 -28.35
C TYR A 636 22.07 -20.36 -29.21
N GLU A 637 22.78 -21.48 -29.11
CA GLU A 637 22.30 -22.78 -29.57
C GLU A 637 22.47 -23.82 -28.47
N VAL A 638 21.56 -24.81 -28.43
CA VAL A 638 21.71 -25.98 -27.57
C VAL A 638 22.73 -26.93 -28.22
N TYR A 639 23.92 -27.03 -27.62
CA TYR A 639 24.97 -27.94 -28.09
C TYR A 639 24.69 -29.39 -27.66
N ALA A 640 24.27 -29.60 -26.41
CA ALA A 640 23.91 -30.90 -25.88
C ALA A 640 22.93 -30.80 -24.71
N GLU A 641 21.94 -31.69 -24.67
CA GLU A 641 21.06 -31.88 -23.51
C GLU A 641 21.51 -33.13 -22.74
N ASP A 642 21.53 -33.04 -21.40
CA ASP A 642 21.87 -34.16 -20.50
C ASP A 642 23.26 -34.76 -20.79
N GLY A 643 24.18 -33.95 -21.34
CA GLY A 643 25.59 -34.30 -21.54
C GLY A 643 26.32 -34.46 -20.21
N ILE A 644 26.00 -33.59 -19.27
CA ILE A 644 26.16 -33.76 -17.83
C ILE A 644 24.76 -33.96 -17.26
N SER A 645 24.60 -34.95 -16.37
CA SER A 645 23.27 -35.37 -15.93
C SER A 645 22.49 -34.22 -15.30
N GLY A 646 21.34 -33.88 -15.90
CA GLY A 646 20.48 -32.79 -15.44
C GLY A 646 20.87 -31.37 -15.89
N MET A 647 21.91 -31.22 -16.72
CA MET A 647 22.38 -29.93 -17.24
C MET A 647 22.29 -29.88 -18.76
N THR A 648 22.23 -28.67 -19.30
CA THR A 648 22.25 -28.39 -20.74
C THR A 648 23.49 -27.57 -21.09
N THR A 649 24.16 -27.93 -22.18
CA THR A 649 25.30 -27.21 -22.72
C THR A 649 24.84 -26.28 -23.84
N TYR A 650 25.14 -24.99 -23.70
CA TYR A 650 24.81 -23.93 -24.64
C TYR A 650 26.08 -23.36 -25.26
N ARG A 651 25.98 -22.88 -26.51
CA ARG A 651 27.00 -22.04 -27.14
C ARG A 651 26.44 -20.66 -27.43
N LEU A 652 27.17 -19.64 -27.02
CA LEU A 652 26.81 -18.23 -27.16
C LEU A 652 27.51 -17.63 -28.38
N TYR A 653 26.77 -16.86 -29.17
CA TYR A 653 27.22 -16.24 -30.42
C TYR A 653 26.89 -14.74 -30.44
N ALA A 654 27.72 -13.94 -31.09
CA ALA A 654 27.35 -12.61 -31.58
C ALA A 654 26.90 -12.69 -33.03
N ASN A 655 25.78 -12.03 -33.37
CA ASN A 655 25.17 -12.00 -34.69
C ASN A 655 25.53 -10.70 -35.44
N PHE A 656 25.74 -10.83 -36.74
CA PHE A 656 26.15 -9.75 -37.64
C PHE A 656 25.38 -9.84 -38.95
N ALA A 657 24.92 -8.69 -39.45
CA ALA A 657 24.26 -8.59 -40.76
C ALA A 657 25.21 -8.82 -41.95
N SER A 658 26.52 -8.80 -41.70
CA SER A 658 27.56 -8.98 -42.72
C SER A 658 28.71 -9.85 -42.22
N ASN A 659 29.29 -10.65 -43.11
CA ASN A 659 30.52 -11.41 -42.85
C ASN A 659 31.80 -10.59 -43.14
N ASP A 660 31.67 -9.32 -43.53
CA ASP A 660 32.79 -8.43 -43.83
C ASP A 660 33.29 -7.66 -42.58
N VAL A 661 33.27 -8.33 -41.41
CA VAL A 661 33.75 -7.82 -40.11
C VAL A 661 34.59 -8.88 -39.40
N GLU A 662 35.45 -8.46 -38.47
CA GLU A 662 36.28 -9.34 -37.64
C GLU A 662 36.12 -8.93 -36.17
N VAL A 663 35.73 -9.86 -35.28
CA VAL A 663 35.73 -9.63 -33.84
C VAL A 663 37.15 -9.75 -33.31
N THR A 664 37.70 -8.65 -32.82
CA THR A 664 39.11 -8.54 -32.41
C THR A 664 39.31 -8.63 -30.90
N ALA A 665 38.29 -8.30 -30.11
CA ALA A 665 38.31 -8.50 -28.67
C ALA A 665 36.92 -8.66 -28.07
N VAL A 666 36.87 -9.32 -26.92
CA VAL A 666 35.78 -9.29 -25.94
C VAL A 666 36.37 -8.69 -24.66
N TYR A 667 35.70 -7.74 -24.03
CA TYR A 667 36.30 -6.97 -22.93
C TYR A 667 35.29 -6.54 -21.87
N GLY A 668 35.77 -6.28 -20.65
CA GLY A 668 35.01 -5.70 -19.55
C GLY A 668 35.85 -4.71 -18.73
N THR A 669 35.19 -3.69 -18.20
CA THR A 669 35.74 -2.63 -17.32
C THR A 669 34.69 -2.24 -16.28
N GLU A 670 35.05 -1.41 -15.30
CA GLU A 670 34.10 -0.84 -14.34
C GLU A 670 32.95 -0.04 -15.02
N ALA A 671 33.22 0.68 -16.11
CA ALA A 671 32.20 1.45 -16.82
C ALA A 671 31.37 0.62 -17.83
N SER A 672 31.86 -0.55 -18.22
CA SER A 672 31.21 -1.44 -19.19
C SER A 672 31.58 -2.88 -18.82
N PRO A 673 30.83 -3.51 -17.89
CA PRO A 673 31.18 -4.82 -17.38
C PRO A 673 30.94 -5.91 -18.44
N TRP A 674 31.75 -6.96 -18.41
CA TRP A 674 31.49 -8.20 -19.17
C TRP A 674 31.13 -9.30 -18.19
N GLN A 675 29.90 -9.81 -18.31
CA GLN A 675 29.30 -10.74 -17.35
C GLN A 675 28.72 -11.98 -18.03
N LEU A 676 28.90 -13.13 -17.38
CA LEU A 676 28.15 -14.35 -17.60
C LEU A 676 27.71 -14.86 -16.23
N VAL A 677 26.44 -14.67 -15.89
CA VAL A 677 25.90 -14.95 -14.56
C VAL A 677 24.92 -16.12 -14.64
N PRO A 678 25.23 -17.29 -14.03
CA PRO A 678 24.27 -18.37 -13.94
C PRO A 678 23.31 -18.13 -12.76
N SER A 679 22.03 -18.45 -12.95
CA SER A 679 21.04 -18.51 -11.86
C SER A 679 21.38 -19.58 -10.80
N THR A 680 22.17 -20.58 -11.19
CA THR A 680 22.67 -21.66 -10.30
C THR A 680 24.20 -21.72 -10.31
N SER A 681 24.81 -22.50 -11.21
CA SER A 681 26.26 -22.67 -11.32
C SER A 681 26.65 -23.17 -12.70
N PHE A 682 27.83 -22.81 -13.16
CA PHE A 682 28.42 -23.43 -14.34
C PHE A 682 29.12 -24.75 -13.99
N TYR A 683 28.99 -25.72 -14.88
CA TYR A 683 29.78 -26.93 -14.82
C TYR A 683 31.20 -26.68 -15.36
N GLN A 684 32.20 -27.07 -14.57
CA GLN A 684 33.62 -27.04 -14.91
C GLN A 684 34.26 -28.41 -14.68
N ASP A 685 35.02 -28.91 -15.66
CA ASP A 685 35.76 -30.17 -15.57
C ASP A 685 37.13 -29.95 -14.90
N GLU A 686 37.57 -30.91 -14.07
CA GLU A 686 38.84 -30.81 -13.33
C GLU A 686 40.08 -30.70 -14.24
N VAL A 687 39.99 -31.21 -15.49
CA VAL A 687 41.06 -31.07 -16.50
C VAL A 687 40.76 -30.02 -17.57
N GLY A 688 39.69 -29.24 -17.35
CA GLY A 688 39.24 -28.10 -18.15
C GLY A 688 40.09 -26.85 -18.00
N THR A 689 39.72 -25.82 -18.77
CA THR A 689 40.30 -24.47 -18.66
C THR A 689 39.30 -23.42 -19.13
N ALA A 690 39.36 -22.22 -18.56
CA ALA A 690 38.51 -21.08 -18.90
C ALA A 690 38.48 -20.65 -20.38
N PHE A 691 39.42 -21.12 -21.20
CA PHE A 691 39.53 -20.74 -22.61
C PHE A 691 39.51 -21.97 -23.52
N ALA A 692 38.80 -21.90 -24.65
CA ALA A 692 38.69 -22.99 -25.63
C ALA A 692 40.05 -23.53 -26.11
N SER A 693 41.04 -22.65 -26.29
CA SER A 693 42.41 -23.00 -26.70
C SER A 693 43.15 -23.91 -25.72
N GLY A 694 42.77 -23.91 -24.44
CA GLY A 694 43.37 -24.77 -23.42
C GLY A 694 42.83 -26.20 -23.45
N ILE A 695 41.68 -26.43 -24.09
CA ILE A 695 41.00 -27.73 -24.14
C ILE A 695 41.44 -28.51 -25.37
N ASN A 696 41.84 -29.77 -25.16
CA ASN A 696 42.26 -30.66 -26.23
C ASN A 696 41.19 -31.74 -26.51
N PRO A 697 40.50 -31.70 -27.68
CA PRO A 697 39.45 -32.65 -28.01
C PRO A 697 39.88 -34.12 -28.06
N ALA A 698 41.18 -34.40 -28.20
CA ALA A 698 41.68 -35.77 -28.12
C ALA A 698 41.43 -36.42 -26.75
N PHE A 699 41.21 -35.61 -25.69
CA PHE A 699 40.88 -36.10 -24.37
C PHE A 699 39.41 -36.47 -24.18
N PHE A 700 38.48 -36.03 -25.04
CA PHE A 700 37.06 -36.39 -24.94
C PHE A 700 36.84 -37.92 -24.97
N ALA A 701 37.69 -38.65 -25.68
CA ALA A 701 37.64 -40.13 -25.72
C ALA A 701 38.05 -40.80 -24.39
N VAL A 702 38.72 -40.09 -23.50
CA VAL A 702 39.27 -40.58 -22.22
C VAL A 702 38.53 -39.96 -21.02
N VAL A 703 38.17 -38.68 -21.13
CA VAL A 703 37.37 -37.89 -20.19
C VAL A 703 36.19 -37.30 -20.98
N PRO A 704 35.08 -38.04 -21.13
CA PRO A 704 33.94 -37.58 -21.93
C PRO A 704 33.24 -36.33 -21.40
N SER A 705 33.34 -36.07 -20.09
CA SER A 705 32.75 -34.89 -19.44
C SER A 705 33.39 -33.58 -19.90
N LEU A 706 34.68 -33.60 -20.27
CA LEU A 706 35.43 -32.44 -20.76
C LEU A 706 34.85 -31.83 -22.05
N GLU A 707 34.04 -32.57 -22.80
CA GLU A 707 33.34 -32.02 -23.97
C GLU A 707 32.30 -30.95 -23.58
N TYR A 708 31.78 -31.03 -22.36
CA TYR A 708 30.74 -30.17 -21.81
C TYR A 708 31.30 -29.14 -20.82
N ASP A 709 32.62 -28.98 -20.75
CA ASP A 709 33.28 -27.95 -19.95
C ASP A 709 32.83 -26.54 -20.38
N SER A 710 32.81 -25.59 -19.44
CA SER A 710 32.42 -24.20 -19.71
C SER A 710 33.65 -23.35 -20.02
N TRP A 711 33.67 -22.64 -21.14
CA TRP A 711 34.85 -21.92 -21.62
C TRP A 711 34.49 -20.69 -22.47
N LEU A 712 35.46 -19.78 -22.58
CA LEU A 712 35.38 -18.53 -23.36
C LEU A 712 36.20 -18.64 -24.66
N ALA A 713 35.80 -17.94 -25.71
CA ALA A 713 36.47 -17.94 -27.00
C ALA A 713 36.21 -16.69 -27.84
N ILE A 714 36.97 -16.54 -28.92
CA ILE A 714 36.62 -15.67 -30.06
C ILE A 714 36.66 -16.53 -31.32
N GLY A 715 35.50 -17.01 -31.73
CA GLY A 715 35.26 -17.73 -32.98
C GLY A 715 35.72 -19.19 -33.01
N ALA A 716 36.68 -19.60 -32.16
CA ALA A 716 37.31 -20.93 -32.23
C ALA A 716 36.82 -21.87 -31.11
N ALA A 717 36.27 -23.02 -31.49
CA ALA A 717 35.97 -24.10 -30.55
C ALA A 717 37.23 -24.94 -30.21
N PRO A 718 37.21 -25.76 -29.14
CA PRO A 718 38.32 -26.63 -28.80
C PRO A 718 38.85 -27.45 -29.99
N GLY A 719 40.16 -27.36 -30.24
CA GLY A 719 40.86 -28.03 -31.33
C GLY A 719 40.86 -27.32 -32.69
N GLU A 720 40.22 -26.16 -32.79
CA GLU A 720 40.35 -25.25 -33.93
C GLU A 720 41.58 -24.34 -33.79
N ASP A 721 41.96 -23.63 -34.85
CA ASP A 721 43.08 -22.69 -34.83
C ASP A 721 42.67 -21.41 -34.08
N ASP A 722 42.92 -21.41 -32.77
CA ASP A 722 42.67 -20.27 -31.89
C ASP A 722 43.95 -19.41 -31.75
N GLN A 723 43.81 -18.10 -31.97
CA GLN A 723 44.87 -17.10 -31.85
C GLN A 723 44.55 -16.05 -30.78
N SER A 724 43.52 -16.31 -29.95
CA SER A 724 43.15 -15.45 -28.84
C SER A 724 44.22 -15.47 -27.75
N ASN A 725 44.37 -14.33 -27.08
CA ASN A 725 45.20 -14.11 -25.91
C ASN A 725 44.38 -13.31 -24.90
N SER A 726 44.72 -13.42 -23.62
CA SER A 726 44.03 -12.67 -22.58
C SER A 726 44.96 -11.68 -21.88
N VAL A 727 44.37 -10.62 -21.34
CA VAL A 727 45.00 -9.65 -20.44
C VAL A 727 44.01 -9.31 -19.33
N GLY A 728 44.48 -9.21 -18.08
CA GLY A 728 43.61 -8.91 -16.92
C GLY A 728 42.68 -10.04 -16.48
N MET A 729 42.45 -11.06 -17.32
CA MET A 729 41.53 -12.19 -17.04
C MET A 729 41.95 -13.10 -15.87
N ASP A 730 43.21 -13.07 -15.45
CA ASP A 730 43.72 -13.89 -14.35
C ASP A 730 43.05 -13.57 -13.00
N ALA A 731 42.48 -12.37 -12.86
CA ALA A 731 41.72 -11.97 -11.68
C ALA A 731 40.31 -12.58 -11.62
N PHE A 732 39.71 -12.90 -12.78
CA PHE A 732 38.29 -13.23 -12.92
C PHE A 732 38.04 -14.72 -13.22
N THR A 733 38.96 -15.34 -13.95
CA THR A 733 38.87 -16.77 -14.29
C THR A 733 38.81 -17.72 -13.07
N PRO A 734 39.43 -17.46 -11.90
CA PRO A 734 39.31 -18.37 -10.76
C PRO A 734 37.88 -18.58 -10.24
N ALA A 735 37.04 -17.54 -10.28
CA ALA A 735 35.63 -17.64 -9.87
C ALA A 735 34.80 -18.43 -10.89
N PHE A 736 35.02 -18.16 -12.18
CA PHE A 736 34.39 -18.89 -13.28
C PHE A 736 34.77 -20.38 -13.29
N GLU A 737 36.06 -20.71 -13.09
CA GLU A 737 36.55 -22.09 -13.00
C GLU A 737 36.08 -22.83 -11.74
N ALA A 738 35.62 -22.10 -10.71
CA ALA A 738 34.97 -22.68 -9.53
C ALA A 738 33.46 -22.94 -9.74
N GLY A 739 32.93 -22.65 -10.93
CA GLY A 739 31.51 -22.78 -11.28
C GLY A 739 30.67 -21.54 -10.96
N GLY A 740 31.30 -20.43 -10.56
CA GLY A 740 30.64 -19.15 -10.32
C GLY A 740 30.49 -18.30 -11.59
N ALA A 741 29.94 -17.09 -11.42
CA ALA A 741 29.82 -16.12 -12.51
C ALA A 741 31.19 -15.66 -13.02
N LEU A 742 31.25 -15.31 -14.32
CA LEU A 742 32.31 -14.46 -14.85
C LEU A 742 31.84 -13.01 -14.71
N ASP A 743 32.57 -12.17 -13.98
CA ASP A 743 32.23 -10.75 -13.80
C ASP A 743 33.48 -9.88 -13.93
N VAL A 744 33.67 -9.26 -15.09
CA VAL A 744 34.83 -8.41 -15.41
C VAL A 744 34.43 -6.94 -15.29
N ASN A 745 34.51 -6.40 -14.07
CA ASN A 745 33.94 -5.11 -13.68
C ASN A 745 34.89 -4.17 -12.91
N THR A 746 36.22 -4.37 -12.99
CA THR A 746 37.18 -3.52 -12.27
C THR A 746 37.76 -2.41 -13.13
N PHE A 747 38.33 -1.38 -12.49
CA PHE A 747 39.05 -0.28 -13.17
C PHE A 747 40.18 -0.77 -14.09
N LEU A 748 40.89 -1.84 -13.71
CA LEU A 748 41.94 -2.45 -14.56
C LEU A 748 41.35 -3.19 -15.76
N GLY A 749 40.11 -3.66 -15.63
CA GLY A 749 39.39 -4.43 -16.64
C GLY A 749 40.01 -5.79 -16.97
N GLY A 750 39.42 -6.45 -17.95
CA GLY A 750 39.88 -7.72 -18.50
C GLY A 750 39.45 -7.86 -19.95
N SER A 751 40.28 -8.51 -20.77
CA SER A 751 39.95 -8.74 -22.17
C SER A 751 40.54 -10.04 -22.70
N LEU A 752 39.74 -10.71 -23.53
CA LEU A 752 40.17 -11.71 -24.49
C LEU A 752 40.31 -11.03 -25.85
N PHE A 753 41.46 -11.12 -26.51
CA PHE A 753 41.74 -10.38 -27.74
C PHE A 753 42.57 -11.21 -28.72
N LEU A 754 42.56 -10.82 -30.00
CA LEU A 754 43.40 -11.40 -31.05
C LEU A 754 44.08 -10.31 -31.86
N ILE A 755 45.16 -10.67 -32.55
CA ILE A 755 45.82 -9.74 -33.48
C ILE A 755 44.96 -9.69 -34.76
N PRO A 756 44.51 -8.51 -35.19
CA PRO A 756 43.64 -8.42 -36.36
C PRO A 756 44.24 -9.08 -37.62
N GLY A 757 43.46 -9.93 -38.28
CA GLY A 757 43.83 -10.71 -39.46
C GLY A 757 44.59 -12.01 -39.17
N THR A 758 44.75 -12.44 -37.91
CA THR A 758 45.45 -13.69 -37.58
C THR A 758 44.53 -14.90 -37.46
N SER A 759 43.22 -14.73 -37.25
CA SER A 759 42.25 -15.82 -37.14
C SER A 759 41.14 -15.67 -38.17
N THR A 760 40.88 -16.71 -38.97
CA THR A 760 39.71 -16.72 -39.85
C THR A 760 38.41 -17.06 -39.11
N GLN A 761 38.50 -17.53 -37.86
CA GLN A 761 37.35 -17.92 -37.05
C GLN A 761 36.68 -16.71 -36.38
N ALA A 762 37.41 -15.61 -36.24
CA ALA A 762 36.92 -14.34 -35.70
C ALA A 762 36.02 -13.56 -36.68
N VAL A 763 35.93 -14.02 -37.92
CA VAL A 763 35.05 -13.48 -38.96
C VAL A 763 33.72 -14.24 -38.91
N PRO A 764 32.56 -13.58 -39.01
CA PRO A 764 31.27 -14.25 -38.93
C PRO A 764 31.13 -15.37 -39.98
N VAL A 765 30.71 -16.54 -39.52
CA VAL A 765 30.31 -17.67 -40.35
C VAL A 765 28.80 -17.79 -40.28
N ASP A 766 28.13 -17.66 -41.43
CA ASP A 766 26.66 -17.55 -41.51
C ASP A 766 26.10 -16.44 -40.59
N GLY A 767 26.82 -15.31 -40.51
CA GLY A 767 26.45 -14.16 -39.69
C GLY A 767 26.78 -14.30 -38.20
N LYS A 768 27.48 -15.35 -37.75
CA LYS A 768 27.74 -15.60 -36.32
C LYS A 768 29.21 -15.74 -35.96
N VAL A 769 29.60 -15.24 -34.79
CA VAL A 769 30.91 -15.50 -34.15
C VAL A 769 30.68 -16.11 -32.76
N LEU A 770 31.33 -17.26 -32.50
CA LEU A 770 31.26 -17.97 -31.22
C LEU A 770 32.00 -17.22 -30.12
N LEU A 771 31.37 -17.03 -28.95
CA LEU A 771 31.94 -16.26 -27.84
C LEU A 771 32.19 -17.12 -26.59
N ALA A 772 31.34 -18.11 -26.33
CA ALA A 772 31.48 -18.98 -25.17
C ALA A 772 30.72 -20.30 -25.37
N GLN A 773 31.07 -21.29 -24.55
CA GLN A 773 30.24 -22.46 -24.25
C GLN A 773 30.03 -22.50 -22.74
N VAL A 774 28.79 -22.68 -22.30
CA VAL A 774 28.45 -22.80 -20.88
C VAL A 774 27.54 -23.99 -20.65
N THR A 775 27.75 -24.72 -19.57
CA THR A 775 26.89 -25.84 -19.16
C THR A 775 26.29 -25.52 -17.80
N THR A 776 24.96 -25.52 -17.70
CA THR A 776 24.21 -25.14 -16.49
C THR A 776 22.88 -25.90 -16.42
N ASP A 777 22.25 -25.95 -15.25
CA ASP A 777 20.89 -26.46 -15.00
C ASP A 777 19.84 -25.36 -14.81
N GLY A 778 20.22 -24.08 -14.94
CA GLY A 778 19.34 -22.92 -14.86
C GLY A 778 19.50 -21.93 -16.02
N LEU A 779 18.95 -20.73 -15.85
CA LEU A 779 19.14 -19.59 -16.76
C LEU A 779 20.57 -19.01 -16.65
N THR A 780 21.03 -18.38 -17.73
CA THR A 780 22.28 -17.61 -17.80
C THR A 780 22.01 -16.23 -18.36
N ASP A 781 22.38 -15.19 -17.61
CA ASP A 781 22.39 -13.80 -18.07
C ASP A 781 23.77 -13.49 -18.66
N ALA A 782 23.82 -13.15 -19.94
CA ALA A 782 25.02 -12.73 -20.63
C ALA A 782 24.98 -11.23 -20.91
N LEU A 783 26.05 -10.52 -20.55
CA LEU A 783 26.31 -9.13 -20.91
C LEU A 783 27.71 -9.06 -21.50
N VAL A 784 27.84 -8.81 -22.81
CA VAL A 784 29.11 -8.91 -23.53
C VAL A 784 29.44 -7.60 -24.22
N ASN A 785 30.69 -7.16 -24.14
CA ASN A 785 31.21 -6.05 -24.94
C ASN A 785 32.26 -6.57 -25.91
N ILE A 786 32.16 -6.15 -27.17
CA ILE A 786 33.03 -6.61 -28.25
C ILE A 786 33.72 -5.42 -28.95
N GLN A 787 34.94 -5.65 -29.40
CA GLN A 787 35.66 -4.76 -30.30
C GLN A 787 35.76 -5.44 -31.67
N LEU A 788 35.35 -4.75 -32.72
CA LEU A 788 35.32 -5.28 -34.08
C LEU A 788 36.08 -4.38 -35.07
N ARG A 789 36.54 -4.99 -36.16
CA ARG A 789 37.21 -4.31 -37.28
C ARG A 789 36.43 -4.56 -38.56
N ASP A 790 36.13 -3.49 -39.30
CA ASP A 790 35.43 -3.59 -40.58
C ASP A 790 36.38 -3.89 -41.76
N ALA A 791 35.80 -4.05 -42.96
CA ALA A 791 36.57 -4.26 -44.20
C ALA A 791 37.45 -3.06 -44.62
N ASN A 792 37.27 -1.87 -44.04
CA ASN A 792 38.10 -0.68 -44.28
C ASN A 792 39.24 -0.52 -43.27
N ASP A 793 39.40 -1.49 -42.37
CA ASP A 793 40.36 -1.49 -41.27
C ASP A 793 40.04 -0.45 -40.17
N GLU A 794 38.78 -0.03 -40.06
CA GLU A 794 38.28 0.82 -38.98
C GLU A 794 37.82 -0.04 -37.81
N THR A 795 38.15 0.38 -36.59
CA THR A 795 37.84 -0.34 -35.35
C THR A 795 36.67 0.33 -34.64
N PHE A 796 35.72 -0.48 -34.20
CA PHE A 796 34.53 -0.06 -33.47
C PHE A 796 34.41 -0.87 -32.19
N GLU A 797 33.81 -0.26 -31.18
CA GLU A 797 33.49 -0.91 -29.91
C GLU A 797 31.97 -0.92 -29.76
N VAL A 798 31.43 -2.07 -29.40
CA VAL A 798 30.02 -2.26 -29.10
C VAL A 798 29.94 -2.81 -27.69
N ALA A 799 29.28 -2.07 -26.81
CA ALA A 799 29.09 -2.40 -25.41
C ALA A 799 27.61 -2.62 -25.12
N GLY A 800 27.31 -3.47 -24.14
CA GLY A 800 25.94 -3.71 -23.71
C GLY A 800 25.16 -4.71 -24.56
N LEU A 801 25.82 -5.71 -25.17
CA LEU A 801 25.09 -6.80 -25.80
C LEU A 801 24.58 -7.75 -24.71
N SER A 802 23.27 -7.75 -24.47
CA SER A 802 22.61 -8.59 -23.46
C SER A 802 21.89 -9.78 -24.08
N LEU A 803 21.79 -10.88 -23.32
CA LEU A 803 20.90 -12.01 -23.61
C LEU A 803 20.76 -12.92 -22.38
N THR A 804 19.53 -13.19 -21.96
CA THR A 804 19.22 -14.27 -21.01
C THR A 804 18.90 -15.55 -21.78
N PHE A 805 19.43 -16.70 -21.38
CA PHE A 805 19.10 -17.97 -22.04
C PHE A 805 19.09 -19.18 -21.09
N PRO A 806 18.30 -20.25 -21.37
CA PRO A 806 17.38 -20.39 -22.50
C PRO A 806 16.18 -19.43 -22.43
N GLN A 807 15.84 -18.84 -23.57
CA GLN A 807 14.61 -18.05 -23.72
C GLN A 807 13.42 -19.01 -23.63
N VAL A 808 12.40 -18.64 -22.85
CA VAL A 808 11.13 -19.39 -22.82
C VAL A 808 10.47 -19.17 -24.19
N GLU A 809 10.30 -20.22 -25.00
CA GLU A 809 9.46 -20.11 -26.21
C GLU A 809 8.03 -19.80 -25.76
N VAL A 810 7.62 -18.53 -25.84
CA VAL A 810 6.24 -18.12 -25.59
C VAL A 810 5.40 -18.59 -26.78
N THR A 811 4.88 -19.81 -26.71
CA THR A 811 3.83 -20.25 -27.63
C THR A 811 2.53 -19.55 -27.25
N GLY A 812 2.27 -18.38 -27.83
CA GLY A 812 1.05 -17.61 -27.57
C GLY A 812 1.05 -16.16 -28.07
N ALA A 813 2.01 -15.74 -28.91
CA ALA A 813 2.06 -14.38 -29.42
C ALA A 813 1.19 -14.21 -30.69
N GLY A 814 0.38 -13.15 -30.73
CA GLY A 814 -0.54 -12.79 -31.82
C GLY A 814 -1.37 -11.58 -31.43
N CYS A 815 -2.13 -10.99 -32.35
CA CYS A 815 -2.91 -9.79 -32.02
C CYS A 815 -3.92 -10.05 -30.90
N THR A 816 -3.82 -9.31 -29.79
CA THR A 816 -4.68 -9.46 -28.61
C THR A 816 -5.86 -8.48 -28.59
N ASP A 817 -5.86 -7.49 -29.49
CA ASP A 817 -6.96 -6.52 -29.58
C ASP A 817 -8.20 -7.12 -30.29
N PRO A 818 -9.35 -7.26 -29.61
CA PRO A 818 -10.60 -7.75 -30.20
C PRO A 818 -11.16 -6.90 -31.35
N ALA A 819 -10.74 -5.63 -31.47
CA ALA A 819 -11.12 -4.71 -32.53
C ALA A 819 -10.30 -4.92 -33.82
N ALA A 820 -9.19 -5.66 -33.76
CA ALA A 820 -8.38 -5.98 -34.93
C ALA A 820 -8.95 -7.15 -35.75
N ASN A 821 -8.77 -7.12 -37.06
CA ASN A 821 -9.23 -8.15 -38.00
C ASN A 821 -8.49 -9.48 -37.85
N ASN A 822 -7.27 -9.47 -37.33
CA ASN A 822 -6.45 -10.64 -37.06
C ASN A 822 -6.35 -10.95 -35.56
N TYR A 823 -7.30 -10.46 -34.76
CA TYR A 823 -7.46 -10.83 -33.36
C TYR A 823 -7.38 -12.35 -33.19
N ASP A 824 -6.44 -12.80 -32.37
CA ASP A 824 -6.31 -14.19 -31.97
C ASP A 824 -6.78 -14.36 -30.52
N PRO A 825 -7.98 -14.93 -30.29
CA PRO A 825 -8.47 -15.16 -28.93
C PRO A 825 -7.67 -16.22 -28.15
N GLY A 826 -6.67 -16.84 -28.76
CA GLY A 826 -5.69 -17.71 -28.11
C GLY A 826 -4.32 -17.06 -27.92
N ALA A 827 -4.14 -15.81 -28.35
CA ALA A 827 -2.95 -15.04 -28.02
C ALA A 827 -3.03 -14.55 -26.58
N LEU A 828 -1.93 -14.72 -25.85
CA LEU A 828 -1.73 -14.23 -24.49
C LEU A 828 -0.78 -13.02 -24.47
N LEU A 829 -0.16 -12.72 -25.62
CA LEU A 829 0.83 -11.65 -25.79
C LEU A 829 0.64 -10.99 -27.15
N ASP A 830 0.53 -9.65 -27.18
CA ASP A 830 0.45 -8.90 -28.43
C ASP A 830 1.82 -8.82 -29.11
N ASP A 831 1.92 -9.27 -30.36
CA ASP A 831 3.15 -9.25 -31.14
C ASP A 831 3.27 -8.03 -32.07
N GLY A 832 2.42 -7.02 -31.89
CA GLY A 832 2.37 -5.82 -32.70
C GLY A 832 1.83 -6.07 -34.12
N THR A 833 1.24 -7.24 -34.38
CA THR A 833 0.72 -7.58 -35.71
C THR A 833 -0.73 -7.17 -35.93
N CYS A 834 -1.40 -6.50 -34.99
CA CYS A 834 -2.81 -6.12 -35.10
C CYS A 834 -3.14 -5.32 -36.38
N GLU A 835 -4.09 -5.85 -37.17
CA GLU A 835 -4.59 -5.28 -38.43
C GLU A 835 -6.01 -4.72 -38.24
N TYR A 836 -6.18 -3.41 -38.13
CA TYR A 836 -7.49 -2.80 -37.88
C TYR A 836 -8.36 -2.60 -39.15
N PRO A 837 -9.70 -2.60 -39.02
CA PRO A 837 -10.61 -2.34 -40.13
C PRO A 837 -10.61 -0.86 -40.57
N GLU A 838 -10.68 -0.63 -41.89
CA GLU A 838 -10.69 0.72 -42.51
C GLU A 838 -12.06 1.06 -43.13
N PRO A 839 -12.62 2.27 -42.90
CA PRO A 839 -12.07 3.36 -42.08
C PRO A 839 -12.29 3.13 -40.57
N SER A 840 -11.33 3.59 -39.77
CA SER A 840 -11.30 3.48 -38.31
C SER A 840 -12.17 4.50 -37.56
N TYR A 841 -12.52 5.64 -38.17
CA TYR A 841 -13.37 6.65 -37.52
C TYR A 841 -14.79 6.13 -37.28
N THR A 842 -15.28 6.18 -36.05
CA THR A 842 -16.57 5.60 -35.64
C THR A 842 -17.64 6.62 -35.26
N GLY A 843 -17.29 7.89 -35.03
CA GLY A 843 -18.26 8.97 -34.81
C GLY A 843 -17.83 10.02 -33.79
N LEU A 844 -18.75 10.90 -33.39
CA LEU A 844 -18.58 11.87 -32.29
C LEU A 844 -19.37 11.44 -31.06
N THR A 845 -18.81 11.71 -29.87
CA THR A 845 -19.45 11.49 -28.56
C THR A 845 -19.25 12.73 -27.68
N TYR A 846 -19.98 12.80 -26.58
CA TYR A 846 -19.80 13.82 -25.55
C TYR A 846 -19.88 13.21 -24.16
N GLU A 847 -19.26 13.88 -23.21
CA GLU A 847 -19.29 13.57 -21.78
C GLU A 847 -19.66 14.84 -21.00
N LEU A 848 -20.43 14.70 -19.93
CA LEU A 848 -20.75 15.77 -19.00
C LEU A 848 -19.72 15.80 -17.88
N ILE A 849 -19.05 16.95 -17.69
CA ILE A 849 -17.94 17.11 -16.75
C ILE A 849 -18.35 17.90 -15.51
N ALA A 850 -19.30 18.83 -15.63
CA ALA A 850 -19.80 19.60 -14.51
C ALA A 850 -21.25 20.06 -14.72
N GLU A 851 -22.00 20.15 -13.62
CA GLU A 851 -23.35 20.71 -13.55
C GLU A 851 -23.40 21.85 -12.52
N ASP A 852 -24.27 22.83 -12.78
CA ASP A 852 -24.48 24.01 -11.92
C ASP A 852 -23.22 24.86 -11.66
N LEU A 853 -22.19 24.71 -12.51
CA LEU A 853 -20.91 25.41 -12.44
C LEU A 853 -20.54 25.99 -13.82
N PRO A 854 -19.94 27.19 -13.88
CA PRO A 854 -19.62 28.08 -12.76
C PRO A 854 -20.84 28.83 -12.20
N GLU A 855 -21.96 28.81 -12.91
CA GLU A 855 -23.24 29.37 -12.47
C GLU A 855 -24.33 28.30 -12.47
N ALA A 856 -25.28 28.40 -11.54
CA ALA A 856 -26.43 27.50 -11.47
C ALA A 856 -27.19 27.44 -12.81
N GLY A 857 -27.42 26.23 -13.29
CA GLY A 857 -28.04 25.90 -14.58
C GLY A 857 -27.07 25.75 -15.75
N MET A 858 -25.77 26.04 -15.59
CA MET A 858 -24.76 25.76 -16.63
C MET A 858 -24.28 24.31 -16.55
N ARG A 859 -23.94 23.75 -17.71
CA ARG A 859 -23.33 22.43 -17.84
C ARG A 859 -22.10 22.50 -18.74
N THR A 860 -21.05 21.82 -18.33
CA THR A 860 -19.77 21.75 -19.04
C THR A 860 -19.64 20.38 -19.69
N PHE A 861 -19.42 20.35 -21.01
CA PHE A 861 -19.32 19.12 -21.79
C PHE A 861 -17.96 19.00 -22.47
N ARG A 862 -17.40 17.80 -22.50
CA ARG A 862 -16.27 17.44 -23.37
C ARG A 862 -16.79 16.71 -24.59
N VAL A 863 -16.20 16.98 -25.76
CA VAL A 863 -16.59 16.38 -27.04
C VAL A 863 -15.42 15.62 -27.62
N TYR A 864 -15.67 14.39 -28.06
CA TYR A 864 -14.65 13.46 -28.53
C TYR A 864 -14.91 13.00 -29.97
N ALA A 865 -13.82 12.76 -30.71
CA ALA A 865 -13.82 12.00 -31.95
C ALA A 865 -13.37 10.55 -31.67
N ASN A 866 -14.16 9.57 -32.12
CA ASN A 866 -13.94 8.16 -31.80
C ASN A 866 -13.28 7.42 -32.97
N PHE A 867 -12.33 6.55 -32.63
CA PHE A 867 -11.56 5.73 -33.56
C PHE A 867 -11.53 4.29 -33.05
N SER A 868 -11.58 3.33 -33.97
CA SER A 868 -11.43 1.90 -33.67
C SER A 868 -9.99 1.42 -33.81
N ASN A 869 -9.06 2.29 -34.19
CA ASN A 869 -7.63 1.99 -34.31
C ASN A 869 -6.85 2.97 -33.42
N PRO A 870 -6.17 2.51 -32.36
CA PRO A 870 -5.44 3.38 -31.45
C PRO A 870 -4.22 4.06 -32.11
N ASN A 871 -3.75 3.54 -33.25
CA ASN A 871 -2.61 4.10 -33.98
C ASN A 871 -2.96 5.22 -34.97
N ASP A 872 -4.23 5.62 -35.04
CA ASP A 872 -4.68 6.65 -35.98
C ASP A 872 -4.65 8.02 -35.33
N GLN A 873 -3.91 8.97 -35.88
CA GLN A 873 -3.74 10.29 -35.27
C GLN A 873 -4.73 11.30 -35.84
N LEU A 874 -5.58 11.93 -35.02
CA LEU A 874 -6.42 13.05 -35.46
C LEU A 874 -5.52 14.26 -35.75
N THR A 875 -5.52 14.75 -36.98
CA THR A 875 -4.58 15.81 -37.39
C THR A 875 -5.24 17.16 -37.59
N ALA A 876 -6.52 17.23 -37.98
CA ALA A 876 -7.19 18.51 -38.16
C ALA A 876 -8.70 18.45 -37.97
N VAL A 877 -9.25 19.55 -37.47
CA VAL A 877 -10.67 19.90 -37.59
C VAL A 877 -10.77 21.09 -38.53
N PHE A 878 -11.64 21.01 -39.55
CA PHE A 878 -11.62 21.99 -40.64
C PHE A 878 -12.98 22.29 -41.26
N ALA A 879 -13.02 23.39 -42.01
CA ALA A 879 -14.12 23.84 -42.83
C ALA A 879 -13.60 24.18 -44.23
N GLN A 880 -14.36 23.85 -45.27
CA GLN A 880 -14.00 24.13 -46.66
C GLN A 880 -15.23 24.49 -47.51
N ASP A 881 -15.01 24.95 -48.75
CA ASP A 881 -16.11 25.29 -49.66
C ASP A 881 -17.02 24.08 -49.89
N GLY A 882 -18.30 24.23 -49.52
CA GLY A 882 -19.31 23.17 -49.58
C GLY A 882 -19.44 22.29 -48.34
N ASN A 883 -18.50 22.34 -47.38
CA ASN A 883 -18.57 21.63 -46.10
C ASN A 883 -18.26 22.63 -44.96
N PRO A 884 -19.28 23.34 -44.45
CA PRO A 884 -19.10 24.34 -43.41
C PRO A 884 -18.81 23.69 -42.05
N MET A 885 -18.37 24.52 -41.10
CA MET A 885 -18.32 24.16 -39.69
C MET A 885 -19.23 25.12 -38.91
N SER A 886 -19.99 24.60 -37.96
CA SER A 886 -20.94 25.36 -37.15
C SER A 886 -21.07 24.73 -35.78
N ILE A 887 -20.69 25.45 -34.73
CA ILE A 887 -20.82 25.02 -33.34
C ILE A 887 -21.62 26.10 -32.62
N ALA A 888 -22.85 25.79 -32.26
CA ALA A 888 -23.81 26.77 -31.74
C ALA A 888 -24.60 26.18 -30.58
N SER A 889 -24.77 26.94 -29.49
CA SER A 889 -25.74 26.62 -28.46
C SER A 889 -27.08 27.32 -28.73
N SER A 890 -28.18 26.75 -28.23
CA SER A 890 -29.49 27.40 -28.19
C SER A 890 -29.52 28.61 -27.24
N THR A 891 -28.56 28.67 -26.31
CA THR A 891 -28.23 29.83 -25.48
C THR A 891 -26.82 30.35 -25.82
N SER A 892 -26.17 31.11 -24.94
CA SER A 892 -24.78 31.53 -25.10
C SER A 892 -23.81 30.50 -24.52
N PHE A 893 -22.61 30.40 -25.10
CA PHE A 893 -21.49 29.73 -24.46
C PHE A 893 -20.93 30.60 -23.34
N TYR A 894 -20.46 29.95 -22.28
CA TYR A 894 -19.70 30.61 -21.23
C TYR A 894 -18.24 30.77 -21.67
N GLN A 895 -17.74 32.00 -21.58
CA GLN A 895 -16.34 32.35 -21.83
C GLN A 895 -15.76 33.05 -20.60
N ASN A 896 -14.65 32.56 -20.08
CA ASN A 896 -13.89 33.21 -19.03
C ASN A 896 -13.01 34.34 -19.60
N ALA A 897 -12.83 35.43 -18.83
CA ALA A 897 -12.07 36.59 -19.27
C ALA A 897 -10.55 36.36 -19.42
N ILE A 898 -10.00 35.34 -18.75
CA ILE A 898 -8.59 34.92 -18.87
C ILE A 898 -8.42 33.66 -19.72
N GLY A 899 -9.52 33.09 -20.22
CA GLY A 899 -9.55 31.96 -21.14
C GLY A 899 -9.30 32.33 -22.60
N GLY A 900 -9.65 31.41 -23.51
CA GLY A 900 -9.43 31.58 -24.95
C GLY A 900 -10.20 30.60 -25.81
N ALA A 901 -10.22 30.84 -27.13
CA ALA A 901 -11.06 30.05 -28.04
C ALA A 901 -10.50 28.65 -28.27
N PHE A 902 -9.21 28.48 -28.00
CA PHE A 902 -8.47 27.24 -28.17
C PHE A 902 -7.76 26.89 -26.87
N ALA A 903 -7.70 25.60 -26.53
CA ALA A 903 -6.97 25.11 -25.36
C ALA A 903 -5.53 25.65 -25.30
N SER A 904 -4.88 25.76 -26.46
CA SER A 904 -3.51 26.28 -26.55
C SER A 904 -3.33 27.76 -26.15
N GLU A 905 -4.43 28.50 -26.01
CA GLU A 905 -4.46 29.90 -25.57
C GLU A 905 -4.66 30.02 -24.06
N ILE A 906 -5.00 28.93 -23.38
CA ILE A 906 -5.27 28.87 -21.94
C ILE A 906 -3.98 28.56 -21.20
N ASN A 907 -3.60 29.43 -20.26
CA ASN A 907 -2.41 29.24 -19.44
C ASN A 907 -2.65 28.08 -18.45
N PRO A 908 -1.72 27.11 -18.30
CA PRO A 908 -1.83 26.00 -17.36
C PRO A 908 -2.08 26.39 -15.90
N PHE A 909 -1.76 27.63 -15.51
CA PHE A 909 -1.95 28.17 -14.16
C PHE A 909 -3.16 29.13 -14.06
N ALA A 910 -4.04 29.17 -15.06
CA ALA A 910 -5.16 30.10 -15.09
C ALA A 910 -6.19 29.81 -13.99
N ASP A 911 -6.38 28.54 -13.64
CA ASP A 911 -7.28 28.03 -12.60
C ASP A 911 -6.91 28.51 -11.19
N MET A 912 -5.62 28.70 -10.93
CA MET A 912 -5.14 29.31 -9.68
C MET A 912 -5.51 30.81 -9.57
N VAL A 913 -5.72 31.50 -10.69
CA VAL A 913 -6.05 32.94 -10.73
C VAL A 913 -7.56 33.15 -10.74
N ASP A 914 -8.28 32.32 -11.49
CA ASP A 914 -9.73 32.30 -11.54
C ASP A 914 -10.20 30.83 -11.68
N PRO A 915 -10.71 30.21 -10.59
CA PRO A 915 -11.16 28.82 -10.61
C PRO A 915 -12.22 28.54 -11.67
N ASP A 916 -12.99 29.56 -12.08
CA ASP A 916 -14.05 29.41 -13.07
C ASP A 916 -13.52 29.27 -14.51
N VAL A 917 -12.21 29.43 -14.74
CA VAL A 917 -11.60 29.23 -16.07
C VAL A 917 -11.60 27.76 -16.48
N VAL A 918 -11.67 26.81 -15.55
CA VAL A 918 -11.76 25.37 -15.86
C VAL A 918 -13.06 25.04 -16.59
N TYR A 919 -14.06 25.91 -16.49
CA TYR A 919 -15.34 25.80 -17.19
C TYR A 919 -15.39 26.69 -18.44
N ASP A 920 -14.30 27.34 -18.83
CA ASP A 920 -14.23 28.07 -20.10
C ASP A 920 -14.54 27.15 -21.28
N SER A 921 -15.18 27.69 -22.33
CA SER A 921 -15.43 26.92 -23.55
C SER A 921 -14.30 27.16 -24.55
N TRP A 922 -13.78 26.09 -25.13
CA TRP A 922 -12.61 26.12 -26.02
C TRP A 922 -12.54 24.89 -26.96
N PHE A 923 -11.72 24.99 -28.00
CA PHE A 923 -11.46 23.91 -28.98
C PHE A 923 -10.05 23.33 -28.87
N THR A 924 -9.89 22.05 -29.21
CA THR A 924 -8.59 21.37 -29.13
C THR A 924 -8.44 20.25 -30.17
N ILE A 925 -7.28 19.59 -30.13
CA ILE A 925 -7.04 18.21 -30.56
C ILE A 925 -6.18 17.58 -29.46
N GLY A 926 -6.76 16.67 -28.67
CA GLY A 926 -6.03 15.86 -27.70
C GLY A 926 -5.97 16.41 -26.27
N GLY A 927 -5.39 17.59 -26.05
CA GLY A 927 -5.18 18.10 -24.68
C GLY A 927 -5.95 19.38 -24.35
N GLU A 928 -5.57 20.03 -23.25
CA GLU A 928 -6.48 20.93 -22.53
C GLU A 928 -5.91 22.32 -22.21
N ASN A 929 -4.64 22.61 -22.53
CA ASN A 929 -3.99 23.88 -22.19
C ASN A 929 -2.88 24.28 -23.21
N SER A 930 -2.09 25.31 -22.87
CA SER A 930 -1.00 25.83 -23.72
C SER A 930 0.21 24.91 -23.96
N ASP A 931 0.24 23.72 -23.37
CA ASP A 931 1.31 22.73 -23.62
C ASP A 931 1.14 22.00 -24.98
N LEU A 932 0.04 22.27 -25.67
CA LEU A 932 -0.32 21.68 -26.96
C LEU A 932 0.36 22.33 -28.17
N ASN A 933 0.74 21.48 -29.13
CA ASN A 933 1.21 21.90 -30.46
C ASN A 933 0.06 22.20 -31.44
N LEU A 934 -0.95 22.95 -30.99
CA LEU A 934 -2.14 23.29 -31.78
C LEU A 934 -1.95 24.54 -32.62
N SER A 935 -2.15 24.43 -33.94
CA SER A 935 -2.06 25.54 -34.90
C SER A 935 -3.42 25.88 -35.50
N THR A 936 -3.66 27.17 -35.75
CA THR A 936 -4.92 27.64 -36.33
C THR A 936 -4.71 28.46 -37.60
N VAL A 937 -5.62 28.31 -38.57
CA VAL A 937 -5.62 29.06 -39.83
C VAL A 937 -7.05 29.45 -40.19
N GLY A 938 -7.29 30.76 -40.34
CA GLY A 938 -8.56 31.28 -40.83
C GLY A 938 -9.71 31.24 -39.82
N THR A 939 -9.43 30.97 -38.55
CA THR A 939 -10.42 30.87 -37.46
C THR A 939 -10.70 32.22 -36.79
N ASP A 940 -9.85 33.24 -36.95
CA ASP A 940 -9.86 34.51 -36.21
C ASP A 940 -11.25 35.16 -36.03
N VAL A 941 -12.07 35.17 -37.08
CA VAL A 941 -13.39 35.82 -37.06
C VAL A 941 -14.43 34.98 -36.29
N ALA A 942 -14.34 33.66 -36.42
CA ALA A 942 -15.23 32.73 -35.71
C ALA A 942 -14.83 32.65 -34.23
N ALA A 943 -13.54 32.55 -33.94
CA ALA A 943 -12.98 32.59 -32.58
C ALA A 943 -13.40 33.87 -31.86
N ALA A 944 -13.23 35.05 -32.47
CA ALA A 944 -13.64 36.32 -31.84
C ALA A 944 -15.15 36.45 -31.58
N ALA A 945 -15.99 35.74 -32.34
CA ALA A 945 -17.44 35.69 -32.07
C ALA A 945 -17.76 34.73 -30.92
N PHE A 946 -17.07 33.57 -30.90
CA PHE A 946 -17.16 32.57 -29.85
C PHE A 946 -16.72 33.12 -28.48
N GLU A 947 -15.60 33.86 -28.42
CA GLU A 947 -15.10 34.58 -27.25
C GLU A 947 -16.06 35.61 -26.64
N THR A 948 -17.18 35.90 -27.31
CA THR A 948 -18.24 36.77 -26.78
C THR A 948 -19.52 36.00 -26.41
N GLY A 949 -19.41 34.68 -26.25
CA GLY A 949 -20.50 33.73 -25.99
C GLY A 949 -21.34 33.38 -27.22
N GLY A 950 -20.84 33.70 -28.42
CA GLY A 950 -21.52 33.46 -29.70
C GLY A 950 -21.19 32.10 -30.33
N ALA A 951 -21.80 31.79 -31.47
CA ALA A 951 -21.51 30.55 -32.21
C ALA A 951 -20.17 30.63 -32.95
N PHE A 952 -19.46 29.50 -33.03
CA PHE A 952 -18.28 29.35 -33.87
C PHE A 952 -18.73 28.90 -35.28
N GLU A 953 -18.83 29.85 -36.22
CA GLU A 953 -19.33 29.60 -37.57
C GLU A 953 -18.30 29.90 -38.67
N VAL A 954 -18.01 28.90 -39.51
CA VAL A 954 -17.19 29.05 -40.71
C VAL A 954 -17.94 28.48 -41.92
N ASN A 955 -18.56 29.38 -42.70
CA ASN A 955 -19.40 29.05 -43.87
C ASN A 955 -18.96 29.74 -45.17
N ASN A 956 -17.71 30.21 -45.22
CA ASN A 956 -17.18 30.97 -46.34
C ASN A 956 -16.26 30.11 -47.23
N SER A 957 -15.96 30.61 -48.44
CA SER A 957 -15.14 29.89 -49.42
C SER A 957 -13.64 29.87 -49.13
N LEU A 958 -13.17 30.58 -48.09
CA LEU A 958 -11.76 30.53 -47.66
C LEU A 958 -11.49 29.33 -46.75
N GLY A 959 -12.52 28.84 -46.05
CA GLY A 959 -12.40 27.79 -45.05
C GLY A 959 -11.70 28.25 -43.77
N ALA A 960 -11.52 27.32 -42.84
CA ALA A 960 -10.71 27.49 -41.64
C ALA A 960 -10.29 26.11 -41.13
N SER A 961 -9.25 26.04 -40.32
CA SER A 961 -8.86 24.79 -39.64
C SER A 961 -8.06 25.10 -38.38
N TRP A 962 -8.22 24.25 -37.38
CA TRP A 962 -7.19 24.03 -36.38
C TRP A 962 -6.63 22.61 -36.54
N PHE A 963 -5.32 22.46 -36.36
CA PHE A 963 -4.59 21.24 -36.71
C PHE A 963 -3.32 21.09 -35.87
N VAL A 964 -2.87 19.84 -35.75
CA VAL A 964 -1.58 19.47 -35.18
C VAL A 964 -0.69 18.92 -36.29
N LEU A 965 0.63 19.02 -36.14
CA LEU A 965 1.53 18.35 -37.08
C LEU A 965 1.62 16.86 -36.72
N PRO A 966 1.70 15.96 -37.71
CA PRO A 966 1.84 14.53 -37.43
C PRO A 966 3.02 14.24 -36.52
N ASP A 967 2.83 13.32 -35.57
CA ASP A 967 3.83 12.87 -34.60
C ASP A 967 4.37 13.97 -33.65
N THR A 968 3.75 15.15 -33.62
CA THR A 968 4.17 16.26 -32.73
C THR A 968 3.30 16.43 -31.49
N GLU A 969 2.11 15.81 -31.48
CA GLU A 969 1.16 15.86 -30.38
C GLU A 969 0.76 14.42 -30.00
N PRO A 970 1.29 13.86 -28.90
CA PRO A 970 0.95 12.52 -28.45
C PRO A 970 -0.53 12.36 -28.10
N LEU A 971 -1.16 13.41 -27.58
CA LEU A 971 -2.58 13.37 -27.21
C LEU A 971 -3.52 13.40 -28.43
N ALA A 972 -2.98 13.56 -29.64
CA ALA A 972 -3.77 13.46 -30.87
C ALA A 972 -4.05 12.01 -31.30
N PHE A 973 -3.45 11.03 -30.61
CA PHE A 973 -3.81 9.61 -30.72
C PHE A 973 -5.00 9.30 -29.81
N PRO A 974 -5.87 8.35 -30.21
CA PRO A 974 -6.96 7.86 -29.39
C PRO A 974 -6.43 7.33 -28.04
N ASP A 975 -7.12 7.71 -26.97
CA ASP A 975 -6.91 7.11 -25.64
C ASP A 975 -7.38 5.64 -25.59
N ASP A 976 -7.31 5.01 -24.41
CA ASP A 976 -7.72 3.62 -24.19
C ASP A 976 -9.19 3.34 -24.55
N ASN A 977 -10.03 4.39 -24.57
CA ASN A 977 -11.43 4.29 -24.99
C ASN A 977 -11.61 4.52 -26.50
N GLY A 978 -10.52 4.71 -27.24
CA GLY A 978 -10.52 5.05 -28.65
C GLY A 978 -10.96 6.49 -28.93
N GLN A 979 -10.74 7.43 -28.00
CA GLN A 979 -11.27 8.80 -28.07
C GLN A 979 -10.16 9.85 -28.20
N VAL A 980 -10.43 10.90 -28.99
CA VAL A 980 -9.59 12.09 -29.06
C VAL A 980 -10.45 13.32 -28.73
N LEU A 981 -10.07 14.07 -27.69
CA LEU A 981 -10.76 15.29 -27.30
C LEU A 981 -10.67 16.36 -28.40
N ILE A 982 -11.79 17.04 -28.70
CA ILE A 982 -11.84 18.09 -29.72
C ILE A 982 -12.44 19.42 -29.23
N ALA A 983 -13.17 19.43 -28.12
CA ALA A 983 -13.72 20.64 -27.53
C ALA A 983 -14.16 20.44 -26.08
N GLN A 984 -14.14 21.53 -25.31
CA GLN A 984 -14.91 21.70 -24.08
C GLN A 984 -15.92 22.83 -24.27
N LEU A 985 -17.19 22.60 -23.93
CA LEU A 985 -18.27 23.56 -24.18
C LEU A 985 -19.18 23.70 -22.97
N THR A 986 -19.30 24.91 -22.46
CA THR A 986 -20.10 25.24 -21.28
C THR A 986 -21.30 26.10 -21.66
N THR A 987 -22.50 25.64 -21.35
CA THR A 987 -23.74 26.35 -21.69
C THR A 987 -24.94 25.83 -20.90
N THR A 988 -25.97 26.67 -20.76
CA THR A 988 -27.28 26.29 -20.20
C THR A 988 -28.20 25.57 -21.21
N GLY A 989 -27.86 25.58 -22.50
CA GLY A 989 -28.75 25.18 -23.57
C GLY A 989 -28.13 24.18 -24.53
N GLN A 990 -28.96 23.45 -25.28
CA GLN A 990 -28.51 22.44 -26.24
C GLN A 990 -27.51 22.98 -27.28
N VAL A 991 -26.40 22.27 -27.45
CA VAL A 991 -25.34 22.46 -28.44
C VAL A 991 -25.69 21.71 -29.72
N ASN A 992 -25.53 22.38 -30.86
CA ASN A 992 -25.54 21.81 -32.21
C ASN A 992 -24.14 21.97 -32.81
N LEU A 993 -23.42 20.86 -32.93
CA LEU A 993 -22.06 20.81 -33.45
C LEU A 993 -22.06 20.17 -34.84
N LEU A 994 -21.42 20.83 -35.80
CA LEU A 994 -21.18 20.36 -37.16
C LEU A 994 -19.72 20.64 -37.52
N VAL A 995 -18.92 19.58 -37.70
CA VAL A 995 -17.48 19.67 -37.96
C VAL A 995 -17.04 18.76 -39.11
N ASN A 996 -15.82 18.95 -39.59
CA ASN A 996 -15.15 18.03 -40.52
C ASN A 996 -13.78 17.68 -39.93
N LEU A 997 -13.38 16.42 -40.05
CA LEU A 997 -12.17 15.88 -39.42
C LEU A 997 -11.22 15.32 -40.46
N GLN A 998 -9.92 15.44 -40.21
CA GLN A 998 -8.86 14.74 -40.93
C GLN A 998 -8.00 14.02 -39.90
N TYR A 999 -7.67 12.76 -40.20
CA TYR A 999 -6.77 11.95 -39.37
C TYR A 999 -5.74 11.28 -40.27
N ARG A 1000 -4.61 10.88 -39.69
CA ARG A 1000 -3.57 10.09 -40.33
C ARG A 1000 -3.78 8.64 -39.92
N ALA A 1001 -4.09 7.79 -40.89
CA ALA A 1001 -4.21 6.36 -40.65
C ALA A 1001 -2.83 5.71 -40.49
N GLN A 1002 -2.74 4.59 -39.78
CA GLN A 1002 -1.50 3.81 -39.57
C GLN A 1002 -0.73 3.53 -40.89
N ASN A 1003 -1.44 3.32 -41.99
CA ASN A 1003 -0.86 3.10 -43.33
C ASN A 1003 -0.24 4.36 -43.98
N GLY A 1004 -0.28 5.51 -43.30
CA GLY A 1004 0.22 6.80 -43.76
C GLY A 1004 -0.73 7.57 -44.69
N GLU A 1005 -1.93 7.08 -44.94
CA GLU A 1005 -2.98 7.84 -45.62
C GLU A 1005 -3.56 8.92 -44.70
N ASN A 1006 -4.18 9.95 -45.28
CA ASN A 1006 -4.81 11.04 -44.52
C ASN A 1006 -6.31 11.17 -44.88
N PRO A 1007 -7.17 10.25 -44.40
CA PRO A 1007 -8.59 10.29 -44.69
C PRO A 1007 -9.28 11.58 -44.18
N GLN A 1008 -10.41 11.92 -44.80
CA GLN A 1008 -11.24 13.05 -44.39
C GLN A 1008 -12.67 12.59 -44.15
N VAL A 1009 -13.24 13.03 -43.03
CA VAL A 1009 -14.63 12.80 -42.65
C VAL A 1009 -15.36 14.14 -42.68
N LEU A 1010 -16.52 14.19 -43.34
CA LEU A 1010 -17.19 15.45 -43.69
C LEU A 1010 -18.62 15.52 -43.13
N ASN A 1011 -18.98 16.68 -42.56
CA ASN A 1011 -20.30 17.01 -42.02
C ASN A 1011 -20.72 16.11 -40.84
N GLU A 1012 -19.80 15.82 -39.95
CA GLU A 1012 -20.08 15.10 -38.71
C GLU A 1012 -20.88 16.01 -37.78
N ALA A 1013 -22.03 15.52 -37.33
CA ALA A 1013 -23.01 16.29 -36.59
C ALA A 1013 -23.33 15.62 -35.25
N LEU A 1014 -23.30 16.40 -34.18
CA LEU A 1014 -23.64 15.99 -32.82
C LEU A 1014 -24.53 17.04 -32.16
N VAL A 1015 -25.60 16.61 -31.49
CA VAL A 1015 -26.53 17.47 -30.75
C VAL A 1015 -26.61 16.97 -29.32
N PHE A 1016 -26.36 17.84 -28.34
CA PHE A 1016 -26.26 17.43 -26.93
C PHE A 1016 -26.47 18.62 -25.96
N PRO A 1017 -26.85 18.39 -24.69
CA PRO A 1017 -27.35 17.11 -24.18
C PRO A 1017 -28.73 16.79 -24.81
N ASP A 1018 -29.09 15.51 -24.77
CA ASP A 1018 -30.46 15.10 -25.06
C ASP A 1018 -31.34 15.59 -23.90
N ILE A 1019 -32.03 16.71 -24.11
CA ILE A 1019 -32.94 17.26 -23.10
C ILE A 1019 -34.07 16.24 -22.90
N ALA A 1020 -34.13 15.63 -21.72
CA ALA A 1020 -35.22 14.75 -21.33
C ALA A 1020 -36.54 15.54 -21.33
N LEU A 1021 -37.43 15.16 -22.25
CA LEU A 1021 -38.73 15.77 -22.43
C LEU A 1021 -39.77 14.94 -21.68
N GLY A 1022 -40.43 15.53 -20.69
CA GLY A 1022 -41.41 14.87 -19.83
C GLY A 1022 -42.17 15.87 -18.96
N CYS A 1023 -43.14 15.42 -18.17
CA CYS A 1023 -43.93 16.34 -17.36
C CYS A 1023 -43.12 16.85 -16.16
N THR A 1024 -42.88 18.16 -16.08
CA THR A 1024 -42.10 18.79 -15.00
C THR A 1024 -42.92 19.25 -13.78
N ASP A 1025 -44.24 19.02 -13.80
CA ASP A 1025 -45.14 19.37 -12.68
C ASP A 1025 -45.24 18.20 -11.69
N ALA A 1026 -44.65 18.36 -10.50
CA ALA A 1026 -44.65 17.36 -9.43
C ALA A 1026 -46.05 16.92 -8.92
N SER A 1027 -47.13 17.59 -9.35
CA SER A 1027 -48.51 17.21 -9.04
C SER A 1027 -49.20 16.38 -10.12
N ALA A 1028 -48.52 16.09 -11.24
CA ALA A 1028 -49.00 15.23 -12.31
C ALA A 1028 -48.62 13.75 -12.07
N CYS A 1029 -49.44 12.84 -12.58
CA CYS A 1029 -49.27 11.39 -12.44
C CYS A 1029 -48.19 10.78 -13.32
N ASN A 1030 -47.83 11.48 -14.39
CA ASN A 1030 -46.67 11.17 -15.20
C ASN A 1030 -45.55 12.19 -14.97
N TYR A 1031 -45.50 12.80 -13.77
CA TYR A 1031 -44.35 13.60 -13.37
C TYR A 1031 -43.09 12.79 -13.55
N ASP A 1032 -42.15 13.37 -14.26
CA ASP A 1032 -40.84 12.80 -14.50
C ASP A 1032 -39.82 13.70 -13.81
N ALA A 1033 -39.21 13.17 -12.76
CA ALA A 1033 -38.21 13.89 -11.97
C ALA A 1033 -36.91 14.14 -12.74
N GLU A 1034 -36.70 13.42 -13.85
CA GLU A 1034 -35.53 13.54 -14.74
C GLU A 1034 -35.83 14.46 -15.95
N ALA A 1035 -37.08 14.92 -16.12
CA ALA A 1035 -37.45 15.79 -17.23
C ALA A 1035 -36.96 17.24 -17.03
N GLU A 1036 -36.16 17.73 -17.97
CA GLU A 1036 -35.60 19.09 -17.95
C GLU A 1036 -36.51 20.11 -18.65
N ALA A 1037 -37.47 19.67 -19.47
CA ALA A 1037 -38.44 20.53 -20.13
C ALA A 1037 -39.80 19.85 -20.37
N ASP A 1038 -40.89 20.61 -20.13
CA ASP A 1038 -42.28 20.15 -20.30
C ASP A 1038 -42.61 19.91 -21.78
N ASP A 1039 -42.96 18.66 -22.11
CA ASP A 1039 -43.34 18.22 -23.44
C ASP A 1039 -44.85 18.38 -23.74
N GLY A 1040 -45.61 18.88 -22.77
CA GLY A 1040 -47.04 19.10 -22.83
C GLY A 1040 -47.87 17.85 -22.55
N THR A 1041 -47.27 16.77 -22.02
CA THR A 1041 -47.95 15.50 -21.77
C THR A 1041 -48.46 15.30 -20.35
N CYS A 1042 -48.33 16.28 -19.44
CA CYS A 1042 -48.79 16.19 -18.06
C CYS A 1042 -50.24 15.67 -17.92
N THR A 1043 -50.40 14.54 -17.23
CA THR A 1043 -51.68 13.92 -16.87
C THR A 1043 -51.92 14.06 -15.37
N TYR A 1044 -53.12 14.44 -14.96
CA TYR A 1044 -53.48 14.63 -13.56
C TYR A 1044 -54.48 13.56 -13.12
N PRO A 1045 -54.51 13.21 -11.82
CA PRO A 1045 -55.46 12.20 -11.33
C PRO A 1045 -56.89 12.74 -11.41
N ALA A 1046 -57.85 11.84 -11.54
CA ALA A 1046 -59.26 12.19 -11.53
C ALA A 1046 -59.68 12.63 -10.10
N ASP A 1047 -60.66 13.54 -10.00
CA ASP A 1047 -61.20 13.97 -8.70
C ASP A 1047 -61.52 12.74 -7.81
N TYR A 1048 -61.04 12.75 -6.56
CA TYR A 1048 -61.17 11.71 -5.52
C TYR A 1048 -60.23 10.48 -5.65
N TYR A 1049 -59.44 10.38 -6.72
CA TYR A 1049 -58.46 9.31 -6.92
C TYR A 1049 -57.02 9.84 -6.86
N ASP A 1050 -56.06 8.96 -6.59
CA ASP A 1050 -54.62 9.22 -6.75
C ASP A 1050 -54.14 8.83 -8.16
N CYS A 1051 -52.82 8.91 -8.36
CA CYS A 1051 -52.20 8.73 -9.67
C CYS A 1051 -52.12 7.28 -10.16
N ASP A 1052 -52.31 6.31 -9.27
CA ASP A 1052 -52.46 4.90 -9.62
C ASP A 1052 -53.93 4.54 -9.86
N GLY A 1053 -54.82 5.52 -9.75
CA GLY A 1053 -56.26 5.33 -9.82
C GLY A 1053 -56.82 4.66 -8.57
N ALA A 1054 -56.08 4.64 -7.47
CA ALA A 1054 -56.57 4.20 -6.18
C ALA A 1054 -57.33 5.34 -5.51
N CYS A 1055 -58.35 4.98 -4.76
CA CYS A 1055 -59.20 5.97 -4.16
C CYS A 1055 -58.54 6.59 -2.91
N LEU A 1056 -58.66 7.92 -2.75
CA LEU A 1056 -58.11 8.65 -1.60
C LEU A 1056 -58.86 8.40 -0.28
N ASN A 1057 -60.16 8.08 -0.34
CA ASN A 1057 -60.99 7.66 0.80
C ASN A 1057 -61.87 6.47 0.38
N ASP A 1058 -61.45 5.28 0.79
CA ASP A 1058 -62.11 4.01 0.48
C ASP A 1058 -62.21 3.20 1.78
N THR A 1059 -63.34 3.36 2.46
CA THR A 1059 -63.57 2.85 3.81
C THR A 1059 -63.77 1.34 3.82
N ASP A 1060 -64.33 0.75 2.77
CA ASP A 1060 -64.59 -0.69 2.67
C ASP A 1060 -63.60 -1.45 1.76
N SER A 1061 -62.67 -0.71 1.13
CA SER A 1061 -61.53 -1.19 0.34
C SER A 1061 -61.94 -1.91 -0.95
N ASP A 1062 -63.07 -1.55 -1.56
CA ASP A 1062 -63.57 -2.16 -2.79
C ASP A 1062 -63.05 -1.50 -4.09
N GLY A 1063 -62.31 -0.38 -3.97
CA GLY A 1063 -61.70 0.36 -5.07
C GLY A 1063 -62.60 1.45 -5.66
N VAL A 1064 -63.80 1.68 -5.12
CA VAL A 1064 -64.65 2.84 -5.39
C VAL A 1064 -64.53 3.83 -4.25
N CYS A 1065 -64.48 5.12 -4.54
CA CYS A 1065 -64.42 6.11 -3.47
C CYS A 1065 -65.73 6.26 -2.72
N ASP A 1066 -65.65 6.43 -1.41
CA ASP A 1066 -66.79 6.67 -0.51
C ASP A 1066 -67.73 7.78 -1.05
N GLU A 1067 -67.18 8.84 -1.66
CA GLU A 1067 -67.98 9.93 -2.24
C GLU A 1067 -68.73 9.56 -3.54
N LEU A 1068 -68.43 8.39 -4.12
CA LEU A 1068 -68.95 7.87 -5.39
C LEU A 1068 -69.76 6.57 -5.22
N GLU A 1069 -69.89 6.04 -4.00
CA GLU A 1069 -70.60 4.78 -3.72
C GLU A 1069 -72.13 4.83 -3.92
N VAL A 1070 -72.70 3.70 -4.34
CA VAL A 1070 -74.15 3.48 -4.51
C VAL A 1070 -74.64 2.32 -3.62
N PRO A 1071 -75.45 2.56 -2.58
CA PRO A 1071 -75.88 1.50 -1.65
C PRO A 1071 -76.92 0.54 -2.25
N GLY A 1072 -76.77 -0.77 -2.01
CA GLY A 1072 -77.74 -1.84 -2.32
C GLY A 1072 -77.09 -3.23 -2.35
N CYS A 1073 -77.88 -4.30 -2.48
CA CYS A 1073 -77.33 -5.66 -2.49
C CYS A 1073 -76.33 -5.89 -3.64
N ALA A 1074 -75.06 -6.08 -3.30
CA ALA A 1074 -73.95 -6.28 -4.26
C ALA A 1074 -73.69 -7.75 -4.59
N ASP A 1075 -74.37 -8.70 -3.94
CA ASP A 1075 -74.20 -10.13 -4.22
C ASP A 1075 -74.97 -10.56 -5.49
N PRO A 1076 -74.28 -10.94 -6.59
CA PRO A 1076 -74.91 -11.30 -7.86
C PRO A 1076 -75.78 -12.56 -7.80
N ASP A 1077 -75.64 -13.37 -6.76
CA ASP A 1077 -76.43 -14.58 -6.54
C ASP A 1077 -77.70 -14.32 -5.70
N ALA A 1078 -77.89 -13.10 -5.18
CA ALA A 1078 -79.11 -12.70 -4.48
C ALA A 1078 -80.25 -12.36 -5.47
N ASP A 1079 -81.48 -12.70 -5.08
CA ASP A 1079 -82.66 -12.46 -5.93
C ASP A 1079 -82.98 -10.97 -6.13
N ASN A 1080 -82.48 -10.11 -5.24
CA ASN A 1080 -82.59 -8.66 -5.31
C ASN A 1080 -81.26 -7.94 -5.58
N TYR A 1081 -80.28 -8.65 -6.16
CA TYR A 1081 -79.02 -8.07 -6.63
C TYR A 1081 -79.22 -6.80 -7.45
N ASN A 1082 -78.46 -5.76 -7.14
CA ASN A 1082 -78.38 -4.55 -7.92
C ASN A 1082 -76.98 -4.39 -8.51
N ALA A 1083 -76.86 -4.54 -9.83
CA ALA A 1083 -75.58 -4.43 -10.54
C ALA A 1083 -74.96 -3.03 -10.55
N ASP A 1084 -75.73 -2.00 -10.14
CA ASP A 1084 -75.23 -0.64 -9.98
C ASP A 1084 -74.85 -0.32 -8.52
N ALA A 1085 -75.02 -1.27 -7.59
CA ALA A 1085 -74.62 -1.08 -6.20
C ALA A 1085 -73.12 -1.34 -6.03
N THR A 1086 -72.45 -0.44 -5.33
CA THR A 1086 -71.02 -0.50 -4.99
C THR A 1086 -70.81 -0.44 -3.47
N ASP A 1087 -71.88 -0.58 -2.66
CA ASP A 1087 -71.83 -0.69 -1.20
C ASP A 1087 -72.99 -1.60 -0.75
N ASP A 1088 -72.69 -2.76 -0.14
CA ASP A 1088 -73.72 -3.72 0.30
C ASP A 1088 -74.37 -3.29 1.62
N ASP A 1089 -75.57 -2.71 1.51
CA ASP A 1089 -76.36 -2.24 2.65
C ASP A 1089 -77.02 -3.35 3.47
N GLY A 1090 -76.70 -4.63 3.18
CA GLY A 1090 -77.20 -5.81 3.87
C GLY A 1090 -78.62 -6.19 3.47
N SER A 1091 -79.09 -5.71 2.31
CA SER A 1091 -80.45 -5.95 1.82
C SER A 1091 -80.63 -7.27 1.06
N CYS A 1092 -79.60 -8.10 0.85
CA CYS A 1092 -79.66 -9.30 0.02
C CYS A 1092 -80.68 -10.39 0.46
N GLU A 1093 -81.59 -10.76 -0.45
CA GLU A 1093 -82.62 -11.80 -0.29
C GLU A 1093 -82.26 -13.06 -1.10
N PHE A 1094 -82.35 -14.24 -0.47
CA PHE A 1094 -82.11 -15.54 -1.12
C PHE A 1094 -83.31 -16.48 -0.84
N GLU A 1095 -84.08 -16.79 -1.87
CA GLU A 1095 -85.28 -17.64 -1.79
C GLU A 1095 -84.96 -19.15 -1.83
N GLY A 1096 -85.54 -19.95 -0.91
CA GLY A 1096 -85.41 -21.41 -0.88
C GLY A 1096 -86.01 -22.08 0.37
N CYS A 1097 -85.99 -23.42 0.45
CA CYS A 1097 -86.64 -24.15 1.56
C CYS A 1097 -85.90 -24.00 2.89
N THR A 1098 -86.49 -23.29 3.86
CA THR A 1098 -85.83 -22.96 5.14
C THR A 1098 -86.02 -23.99 6.26
N PHE A 1099 -86.68 -25.13 6.00
CA PHE A 1099 -87.01 -26.14 7.02
C PHE A 1099 -85.99 -27.30 7.09
N PRO A 1100 -85.21 -27.46 8.18
CA PRO A 1100 -84.10 -28.44 8.26
C PRO A 1100 -84.49 -29.92 8.17
N THR A 1101 -85.77 -30.24 8.25
CA THR A 1101 -86.29 -31.63 8.19
C THR A 1101 -86.85 -32.00 6.82
N ALA A 1102 -86.83 -31.09 5.85
CA ALA A 1102 -87.22 -31.34 4.48
C ALA A 1102 -86.03 -31.93 3.68
N CYS A 1103 -86.31 -32.82 2.72
CA CYS A 1103 -85.29 -33.46 1.88
C CYS A 1103 -84.57 -32.47 0.94
N ASN A 1104 -85.15 -31.30 0.69
CA ASN A 1104 -84.55 -30.21 -0.10
C ASN A 1104 -84.35 -28.93 0.74
N TYR A 1105 -84.05 -29.08 2.04
CA TYR A 1105 -83.63 -27.95 2.88
C TYR A 1105 -82.41 -27.25 2.29
N ASP A 1106 -82.50 -25.93 2.15
CA ASP A 1106 -81.39 -25.07 1.74
C ASP A 1106 -80.89 -24.24 2.93
N PRO A 1107 -79.65 -24.46 3.41
CA PRO A 1107 -79.10 -23.71 4.53
C PRO A 1107 -78.71 -22.26 4.19
N THR A 1108 -78.70 -21.86 2.92
CA THR A 1108 -78.38 -20.49 2.45
C THR A 1108 -79.61 -19.62 2.23
N ALA A 1109 -80.80 -20.24 2.10
CA ALA A 1109 -82.05 -19.52 1.96
C ALA A 1109 -82.43 -18.80 3.27
N ASN A 1110 -82.66 -17.48 3.18
CA ASN A 1110 -83.14 -16.67 4.30
C ASN A 1110 -84.64 -16.32 4.18
N THR A 1111 -85.26 -16.67 3.04
CA THR A 1111 -86.67 -16.44 2.72
C THR A 1111 -87.31 -17.72 2.15
N ASP A 1112 -88.40 -18.22 2.77
CA ASP A 1112 -89.04 -19.49 2.37
C ASP A 1112 -89.93 -19.36 1.13
N ASP A 1113 -89.56 -20.03 0.04
CA ASP A 1113 -90.26 -19.97 -1.26
C ASP A 1113 -91.42 -21.00 -1.38
N GLY A 1114 -91.58 -21.86 -0.38
CA GLY A 1114 -92.61 -22.89 -0.31
C GLY A 1114 -92.26 -24.20 -1.03
N SER A 1115 -90.99 -24.42 -1.40
CA SER A 1115 -90.54 -25.59 -2.17
C SER A 1115 -90.26 -26.87 -1.35
N CYS A 1116 -90.44 -26.90 -0.02
CA CYS A 1116 -90.04 -28.02 0.84
C CYS A 1116 -90.76 -29.37 0.59
N THR A 1117 -90.00 -30.48 0.58
CA THR A 1117 -90.43 -31.89 0.35
C THR A 1117 -89.98 -32.82 1.49
N PHE A 1118 -90.70 -33.92 1.76
CA PHE A 1118 -90.44 -34.84 2.90
C PHE A 1118 -90.50 -36.33 2.48
N PRO A 1119 -89.79 -37.26 3.16
CA PRO A 1119 -89.68 -38.67 2.74
C PRO A 1119 -90.92 -39.53 3.07
N GLU A 1120 -91.09 -40.66 2.35
CA GLU A 1120 -92.21 -41.61 2.54
C GLU A 1120 -92.00 -42.57 3.74
N THR A 1121 -93.09 -43.07 4.33
CA THR A 1121 -93.03 -43.96 5.52
C THR A 1121 -92.29 -45.28 5.25
N PHE A 1122 -91.35 -45.62 6.15
CA PHE A 1122 -90.42 -46.77 6.14
C PHE A 1122 -89.17 -46.61 5.25
N TYR A 1123 -89.02 -45.45 4.60
CA TYR A 1123 -87.86 -45.08 3.80
C TYR A 1123 -87.26 -43.74 4.26
N ASP A 1124 -86.00 -43.46 3.91
CA ASP A 1124 -85.35 -42.15 4.08
C ASP A 1124 -85.48 -41.25 2.83
N CYS A 1125 -84.87 -40.06 2.85
CA CYS A 1125 -84.94 -39.06 1.75
C CYS A 1125 -84.33 -39.53 0.43
N ASP A 1126 -83.48 -40.56 0.46
CA ASP A 1126 -82.86 -41.15 -0.73
C ASP A 1126 -83.61 -42.42 -1.19
N GLY A 1127 -84.72 -42.76 -0.51
CA GLY A 1127 -85.54 -43.91 -0.84
C GLY A 1127 -84.97 -45.25 -0.36
N ASN A 1128 -84.06 -45.25 0.63
CA ASN A 1128 -83.50 -46.47 1.19
C ASN A 1128 -84.38 -47.02 2.31
N CYS A 1129 -84.54 -48.35 2.31
CA CYS A 1129 -85.30 -49.03 3.33
C CYS A 1129 -84.60 -48.97 4.69
N LEU A 1130 -85.35 -48.69 5.76
CA LEU A 1130 -84.78 -48.57 7.11
C LEU A 1130 -84.50 -49.92 7.80
N GLN A 1131 -85.07 -51.04 7.33
CA GLN A 1131 -84.80 -52.42 7.79
C GLN A 1131 -84.96 -53.44 6.64
N ASP A 1132 -83.82 -53.95 6.18
CA ASP A 1132 -83.65 -54.89 5.05
C ASP A 1132 -82.65 -55.97 5.50
N ASP A 1133 -83.13 -57.20 5.75
CA ASP A 1133 -82.35 -58.28 6.37
C ASP A 1133 -81.58 -59.14 5.35
N ASP A 1134 -82.03 -59.23 4.10
CA ASP A 1134 -81.37 -59.99 3.03
C ASP A 1134 -80.68 -59.11 1.96
N GLY A 1135 -80.94 -57.79 1.99
CA GLY A 1135 -80.19 -56.77 1.29
C GLY A 1135 -80.62 -56.55 -0.16
N ASP A 1136 -81.85 -56.92 -0.52
CA ASP A 1136 -82.36 -56.81 -1.89
C ASP A 1136 -83.04 -55.45 -2.20
N GLY A 1137 -83.19 -54.59 -1.19
CA GLY A 1137 -83.77 -53.24 -1.31
C GLY A 1137 -85.28 -53.18 -1.09
N ILE A 1138 -85.95 -54.27 -0.73
CA ILE A 1138 -87.34 -54.29 -0.26
C ILE A 1138 -87.35 -54.45 1.26
N CYS A 1139 -88.18 -53.68 1.97
CA CYS A 1139 -88.24 -53.81 3.43
C CYS A 1139 -88.89 -55.14 3.85
N ASN A 1140 -88.32 -55.82 4.86
CA ASN A 1140 -88.72 -57.16 5.35
C ASN A 1140 -90.23 -57.34 5.61
N GLN A 1141 -90.98 -56.25 5.84
CA GLN A 1141 -92.43 -56.31 6.04
C GLN A 1141 -93.23 -56.42 4.73
N LEU A 1142 -92.57 -56.45 3.56
CA LEU A 1142 -93.17 -56.39 2.22
C LEU A 1142 -92.78 -57.55 1.28
N GLU A 1143 -92.05 -58.57 1.73
CA GLU A 1143 -91.60 -59.73 0.92
C GLU A 1143 -92.67 -60.84 0.70
N VAL A 1144 -92.54 -61.59 -0.41
CA VAL A 1144 -93.42 -62.72 -0.82
C VAL A 1144 -92.60 -63.98 -1.15
N PRO A 1145 -92.76 -65.13 -0.44
CA PRO A 1145 -91.97 -66.35 -0.67
C PRO A 1145 -92.41 -67.20 -1.89
N GLY A 1146 -91.45 -67.75 -2.67
CA GLY A 1146 -91.65 -68.72 -3.76
C GLY A 1146 -90.41 -68.87 -4.67
N CYS A 1147 -90.40 -69.79 -5.64
CA CYS A 1147 -89.23 -69.99 -6.52
C CYS A 1147 -88.94 -68.77 -7.41
N THR A 1148 -87.80 -68.11 -7.18
CA THR A 1148 -87.38 -66.88 -7.88
C THR A 1148 -86.50 -67.14 -9.11
N ASP A 1149 -86.07 -68.39 -9.35
CA ASP A 1149 -85.26 -68.73 -10.52
C ASP A 1149 -86.10 -68.90 -11.79
N THR A 1150 -85.94 -67.97 -12.73
CA THR A 1150 -86.63 -67.96 -14.03
C THR A 1150 -86.37 -69.18 -14.92
N GLU A 1151 -85.31 -69.94 -14.67
CA GLU A 1151 -84.96 -71.16 -15.42
C GLU A 1151 -85.59 -72.44 -14.83
N ALA A 1152 -86.14 -72.36 -13.61
CA ALA A 1152 -86.90 -73.45 -13.00
C ALA A 1152 -88.30 -73.57 -13.61
N GLN A 1153 -88.81 -74.80 -13.72
CA GLN A 1153 -90.08 -75.03 -14.41
C GLN A 1153 -91.30 -74.45 -13.67
N ASN A 1154 -91.17 -74.24 -12.36
CA ASN A 1154 -92.18 -73.69 -11.47
C ASN A 1154 -91.84 -72.30 -10.91
N TYR A 1155 -91.00 -71.53 -11.62
CA TYR A 1155 -90.76 -70.11 -11.35
C TYR A 1155 -92.06 -69.32 -11.11
N ASP A 1156 -92.09 -68.50 -10.06
CA ASP A 1156 -93.15 -67.52 -9.79
C ASP A 1156 -92.61 -66.09 -9.83
N ALA A 1157 -93.09 -65.31 -10.80
CA ALA A 1157 -92.67 -63.92 -11.01
C ALA A 1157 -93.15 -62.93 -9.94
N ALA A 1158 -93.98 -63.36 -8.99
CA ALA A 1158 -94.40 -62.54 -7.85
C ALA A 1158 -93.64 -62.87 -6.55
N ALA A 1159 -92.76 -63.88 -6.58
CA ALA A 1159 -91.91 -64.18 -5.45
C ALA A 1159 -90.75 -63.17 -5.39
N THR A 1160 -90.50 -62.63 -4.20
CA THR A 1160 -89.38 -61.75 -3.90
C THR A 1160 -88.38 -62.40 -2.94
N ASP A 1161 -88.70 -63.60 -2.41
CA ASP A 1161 -87.80 -64.40 -1.55
C ASP A 1161 -87.88 -65.90 -1.95
N ASP A 1162 -86.74 -66.58 -2.13
CA ASP A 1162 -86.67 -67.98 -2.59
C ASP A 1162 -86.85 -68.98 -1.44
N ASP A 1163 -87.96 -69.72 -1.48
CA ASP A 1163 -88.29 -70.72 -0.47
C ASP A 1163 -87.69 -72.13 -0.74
N GLY A 1164 -86.89 -72.27 -1.80
CA GLY A 1164 -86.20 -73.51 -2.18
C GLY A 1164 -87.07 -74.52 -2.93
N SER A 1165 -88.19 -74.07 -3.51
CA SER A 1165 -89.17 -74.92 -4.18
C SER A 1165 -88.91 -75.21 -5.68
N CYS A 1166 -87.81 -74.74 -6.27
CA CYS A 1166 -87.53 -74.82 -7.72
C CYS A 1166 -87.33 -76.26 -8.29
N GLU A 1167 -87.99 -76.59 -9.41
CA GLU A 1167 -88.00 -77.90 -10.11
C GLU A 1167 -87.25 -77.87 -11.46
N TYR A 1168 -86.33 -78.84 -11.67
CA TYR A 1168 -85.50 -78.99 -12.88
C TYR A 1168 -85.56 -80.44 -13.43
N PRO A 1169 -86.16 -80.68 -14.62
CA PRO A 1169 -86.32 -82.02 -15.19
C PRO A 1169 -85.07 -82.57 -15.91
N GLY A 1170 -84.76 -83.87 -15.73
CA GLY A 1170 -83.70 -84.60 -16.45
C GLY A 1170 -83.46 -86.01 -15.87
N CYS A 1171 -82.57 -86.83 -16.44
CA CYS A 1171 -82.37 -88.20 -15.95
C CYS A 1171 -81.71 -88.22 -14.56
N THR A 1172 -82.47 -88.57 -13.52
CA THR A 1172 -81.99 -88.54 -12.12
C THR A 1172 -81.35 -89.85 -11.65
N ASN A 1173 -81.25 -90.87 -12.51
CA ASN A 1173 -80.64 -92.15 -12.15
C ASN A 1173 -79.12 -92.14 -12.38
N PRO A 1174 -78.28 -92.13 -11.33
CA PRO A 1174 -76.82 -92.06 -11.45
C PRO A 1174 -76.18 -93.26 -12.16
N ASP A 1175 -76.91 -94.37 -12.33
CA ASP A 1175 -76.44 -95.57 -13.00
C ASP A 1175 -76.81 -95.63 -14.50
N ALA A 1176 -77.49 -94.61 -15.04
CA ALA A 1176 -77.78 -94.47 -16.47
C ALA A 1176 -76.65 -93.71 -17.19
N GLU A 1177 -76.35 -94.05 -18.46
CA GLU A 1177 -75.26 -93.38 -19.21
C GLU A 1177 -75.48 -91.87 -19.41
N ASN A 1178 -76.73 -91.43 -19.46
CA ASN A 1178 -77.11 -90.03 -19.62
C ASN A 1178 -77.66 -89.39 -18.33
N TYR A 1179 -77.17 -89.84 -17.16
CA TYR A 1179 -77.45 -89.22 -15.87
C TYR A 1179 -77.12 -87.73 -15.89
N ASP A 1180 -78.07 -86.90 -15.42
CA ASP A 1180 -77.88 -85.47 -15.21
C ASP A 1180 -77.86 -85.16 -13.69
N PRO A 1181 -76.70 -84.78 -13.14
CA PRO A 1181 -76.57 -84.43 -11.73
C PRO A 1181 -77.27 -83.12 -11.33
N GLY A 1182 -77.73 -82.29 -12.28
CA GLY A 1182 -78.49 -81.07 -12.04
C GLY A 1182 -80.01 -81.27 -11.99
N ALA A 1183 -80.51 -82.44 -12.36
CA ALA A 1183 -81.93 -82.75 -12.37
C ALA A 1183 -82.44 -83.20 -10.99
N ASN A 1184 -83.58 -82.66 -10.55
CA ASN A 1184 -84.27 -83.10 -9.32
C ASN A 1184 -85.64 -83.76 -9.60
N VAL A 1185 -86.05 -83.85 -10.88
CA VAL A 1185 -87.26 -84.56 -11.36
C VAL A 1185 -86.92 -85.41 -12.60
N ASP A 1186 -87.24 -86.72 -12.60
CA ASP A 1186 -86.97 -87.64 -13.74
C ASP A 1186 -87.94 -87.43 -14.91
N ASP A 1187 -87.41 -87.11 -16.09
CA ASP A 1187 -88.19 -86.87 -17.32
C ASP A 1187 -88.37 -88.12 -18.21
N GLY A 1188 -87.81 -89.27 -17.80
CA GLY A 1188 -87.94 -90.56 -18.50
C GLY A 1188 -86.92 -90.78 -19.62
N SER A 1189 -85.86 -89.97 -19.68
CA SER A 1189 -84.82 -90.06 -20.71
C SER A 1189 -83.70 -91.08 -20.42
N CYS A 1190 -83.67 -91.75 -19.27
CA CYS A 1190 -82.57 -92.64 -18.84
C CYS A 1190 -82.35 -93.90 -19.72
N ILE A 1191 -81.08 -94.20 -20.08
CA ILE A 1191 -80.66 -95.33 -20.94
C ILE A 1191 -80.02 -96.49 -20.12
N ALA A 1192 -80.36 -97.76 -20.42
CA ALA A 1192 -79.86 -98.97 -19.72
C ALA A 1192 -79.29 -100.08 -20.65
N GLY A 1193 -78.10 -100.62 -20.33
CA GLY A 1193 -77.41 -101.70 -21.07
C GLY A 1193 -77.59 -103.11 -20.46
N GLY A 1194 -77.55 -104.17 -21.28
CA GLY A 1194 -77.71 -105.58 -20.84
C GLY A 1194 -77.86 -106.59 -21.99
N CYS A 1195 -77.89 -107.90 -21.70
CA CYS A 1195 -77.89 -108.95 -22.74
C CYS A 1195 -79.16 -108.98 -23.61
N THR A 1196 -79.05 -108.60 -24.90
CA THR A 1196 -80.20 -108.53 -25.83
C THR A 1196 -80.57 -109.84 -26.54
N TYR A 1197 -79.80 -110.93 -26.35
CA TYR A 1197 -80.03 -112.21 -27.04
C TYR A 1197 -81.08 -113.07 -26.33
N ALA A 1198 -82.26 -113.24 -26.94
CA ALA A 1198 -83.41 -113.96 -26.36
C ALA A 1198 -83.17 -115.43 -25.97
N ASN A 1199 -82.05 -116.03 -26.41
CA ASN A 1199 -81.66 -117.40 -26.09
C ASN A 1199 -80.55 -117.49 -25.03
N ALA A 1200 -80.11 -116.37 -24.46
CA ALA A 1200 -79.20 -116.33 -23.32
C ALA A 1200 -79.95 -116.51 -22.00
N THR A 1201 -79.34 -117.22 -21.04
CA THR A 1201 -79.91 -117.46 -19.71
C THR A 1201 -80.03 -116.20 -18.86
N ASN A 1202 -79.42 -115.09 -19.27
CA ASN A 1202 -79.59 -113.76 -18.68
C ASN A 1202 -80.05 -112.72 -19.72
N TYR A 1203 -80.87 -113.12 -20.69
CA TYR A 1203 -81.55 -112.18 -21.58
C TYR A 1203 -82.35 -111.13 -20.77
N ASP A 1204 -82.16 -109.85 -21.10
CA ASP A 1204 -82.94 -108.74 -20.56
C ASP A 1204 -83.70 -108.02 -21.67
N SER A 1205 -85.03 -107.95 -21.53
CA SER A 1205 -85.92 -107.29 -22.48
C SER A 1205 -85.98 -105.77 -22.33
N ALA A 1206 -85.42 -105.20 -21.26
CA ALA A 1206 -85.32 -103.74 -21.05
C ALA A 1206 -83.99 -103.14 -21.55
N ALA A 1207 -83.03 -103.99 -21.94
CA ALA A 1207 -81.72 -103.56 -22.43
C ALA A 1207 -81.79 -103.01 -23.87
N SER A 1208 -81.35 -101.77 -24.07
CA SER A 1208 -81.34 -101.11 -25.39
C SER A 1208 -80.06 -101.32 -26.20
N TYR A 1209 -79.00 -101.88 -25.61
CA TYR A 1209 -77.80 -102.34 -26.31
C TYR A 1209 -77.09 -103.46 -25.50
N ASP A 1210 -76.34 -104.34 -26.19
CA ASP A 1210 -75.66 -105.50 -25.59
C ASP A 1210 -74.29 -105.13 -25.00
N ASP A 1211 -74.12 -105.35 -23.69
CA ASP A 1211 -72.92 -105.03 -22.90
C ASP A 1211 -71.93 -106.20 -22.77
N GLY A 1212 -72.17 -107.32 -23.45
CA GLY A 1212 -71.30 -108.50 -23.45
C GLY A 1212 -71.53 -109.44 -22.26
N SER A 1213 -72.55 -109.19 -21.43
CA SER A 1213 -72.87 -109.99 -20.25
C SER A 1213 -73.58 -111.33 -20.55
N CYS A 1214 -73.92 -111.63 -21.82
CA CYS A 1214 -74.69 -112.83 -22.18
C CYS A 1214 -74.02 -114.16 -21.78
N THR A 1215 -74.73 -114.93 -20.96
CA THR A 1215 -74.40 -116.28 -20.48
C THR A 1215 -75.36 -117.28 -21.10
N ILE A 1216 -74.86 -118.44 -21.53
CA ILE A 1216 -75.64 -119.53 -22.11
C ILE A 1216 -75.23 -120.82 -21.38
N ALA A 1217 -76.14 -121.51 -20.68
CA ALA A 1217 -75.83 -122.72 -19.91
C ALA A 1217 -76.39 -124.02 -20.54
N GLY A 1218 -75.49 -124.95 -20.92
CA GLY A 1218 -75.78 -126.37 -21.23
C GLY A 1218 -74.72 -127.10 -22.11
N CYS A 1219 -74.29 -128.30 -21.71
CA CYS A 1219 -73.14 -129.12 -22.19
C CYS A 1219 -73.17 -129.70 -23.64
N THR A 1220 -71.97 -130.13 -24.06
CA THR A 1220 -71.55 -130.91 -25.25
C THR A 1220 -71.33 -132.43 -24.94
N ASP A 1221 -71.98 -133.42 -25.61
CA ASP A 1221 -71.56 -134.86 -25.71
C ASP A 1221 -72.33 -135.72 -26.77
N GLU A 1222 -71.68 -136.80 -27.26
CA GLU A 1222 -71.81 -137.57 -28.51
C GLU A 1222 -72.36 -139.03 -28.34
N GLY A 1223 -73.52 -139.34 -28.93
CA GLY A 1223 -73.84 -140.67 -29.51
C GLY A 1223 -74.84 -141.61 -28.81
N ALA A 1224 -75.31 -141.34 -27.60
CA ALA A 1224 -76.31 -142.18 -26.91
C ALA A 1224 -77.45 -141.31 -26.36
N ASN A 1225 -78.19 -141.67 -25.35
CA ASN A 1225 -77.85 -141.05 -24.07
C ASN A 1225 -76.75 -139.96 -24.21
N ASN A 1226 -77.19 -138.70 -24.19
CA ASN A 1226 -76.63 -137.55 -24.91
C ASN A 1226 -76.52 -137.75 -26.43
N GLN A 1227 -77.58 -137.38 -27.17
CA GLN A 1227 -77.48 -137.09 -28.60
C GLN A 1227 -77.80 -135.62 -28.79
#